data_AF-A0A918Y470-F1
#
_entry.id   AF-A0A918Y470-F1
#
_cell.length_a   1.000
_cell.length_b   1.000
_cell.length_c   1.000
_cell.angle_alpha   90.00
_cell.angle_beta   90.00
_cell.angle_gamma   90.00
#
_symmetry.space_group_name_H-M   'P 1'
#
loop_
_entity.id
_entity.type
_entity.pdbx_description
1 polymer ?
#
loop_
_entity_poly.entity_id
_entity_poly.type
_entity_poly.pdbx_seq_one_letter_code
_entity_poly.pdbx_strand_id
1 'polypeptide(L)'
;MTGQSPPGPRPARPDAVRRPAPADLGEAVARAAREGLLVVQPRMGMAAPEAMAAGLRAVCSLPHPTVGTLTLDSYTRVGDHGLARAALAAGEPLNGFPLVAHGPHTTARVAAAAGERPVQVRHGSALPRDIFRTMVAAGLSASEGGPVSYCLPYGRTPLAESVANWRAATAEFAGLSAERGLRAHLETFGGCLLGQLCPPSLLVAVSLLEALFFAQQGVTSVSLSYAQQTDARQDVEALAALRMLADEWLPPGVDRHLVLYTYMGVFPGSPRGAQLLMDRSAELAVRGGAQRLIVKTPVEAVRLPTVEENVAALRSAARAARRRTRGDGPVPYVSEVDPGEVLAEARALVEATMELHADVGAALTRAFAAGLLDVPFCLHEDNRGLTQAAVDGEGRLRWTRTGRLPLPRRTVPRPAPVTAARLLQMLRYTADRHDLLALEAADDPDWAGLSGSGPAARPPGAGRQEPYRIAVVGTGPRGLSVLERLAARLAERSAPRPVEVYAIDAHEVGPGRVWRTGQPRWSMMNTVCGEVTIYSGPPDGGPARAGAGPSLYEWWRDTDPEAAAPDVCAPRAVYGQYLAHALDRIERTVPDEVLRLHRLRRTVRTLAREDGHYVLALDDGRRLCADRVVLTTGHPLPRLTRDQQELASFAEQRPRLTYVRGDSAIDMPLDGIAPDSVVGVIGLGLSFYDVVAALTTGRGGRFVPAAGGALRYEASGREPLLVAGARSGVPLRARGRNQKGPQHVYRPRLFTRERVRALRRRGPLDFRADVLPWLLAEVELVRCATALQRAYGPDIAERFRHEAEEAVREGAAGAGPWEEGRGPQETVFGAAVRCGLRGHGPVDLRRWAWPFGDRVFSGPEAYQEELAALLRRDVELAAEGNAEGPVKACLDTIRDVRGVLRAAVDFSGLAPRSHREDFLGDFVPMVSRLTTGPPLVRLRQLLALLDCGLLRVQGPDARFAADPVSGRFQVHSPRVAGSRTELDVLVDARIPDPDLRRADGDLAARLRDEGLLTAYVNRGPDGSEFATGGVAVTGSPFHPVRADGRPEKGVYVLGIPSEFTRWFTQVGSGRPGVWGEFAADADAIAEDALHGAHEGTPATPLPGVLLGPRWHATLSAPDKERDH
;
A
#
# COMPACT_ATOMS: atom_id res chain seq x y z
N MET A 1 76.79 39.91 53.79
CA MET A 1 76.45 40.65 52.56
C MET A 1 76.10 39.62 51.49
N THR A 2 74.94 39.61 50.85
CA THR A 2 73.67 40.33 51.10
C THR A 2 72.53 39.36 50.75
N GLY A 3 71.76 38.92 51.74
CA GLY A 3 70.59 38.06 51.52
C GLY A 3 69.32 38.90 51.36
N GLN A 4 68.34 38.39 50.62
CA GLN A 4 66.96 38.88 50.61
C GLN A 4 66.02 37.73 50.95
N SER A 5 65.02 38.01 51.79
CA SER A 5 64.08 37.01 52.32
C SER A 5 62.97 36.67 51.32
N PRO A 6 62.41 35.44 51.34
CA PRO A 6 61.33 35.05 50.45
C PRO A 6 60.00 35.75 50.80
N PRO A 7 59.13 36.04 49.82
CA PRO A 7 57.80 36.58 50.06
C PRO A 7 56.84 35.51 50.62
N GLY A 8 55.84 35.97 51.37
CA GLY A 8 54.86 35.12 52.07
C GLY A 8 53.83 34.41 51.17
N PRO A 9 52.91 33.64 51.78
CA PRO A 9 51.95 32.81 51.05
C PRO A 9 50.99 33.64 50.20
N ARG A 10 50.73 33.17 48.97
CA ARG A 10 49.68 33.73 48.10
C ARG A 10 48.30 33.47 48.74
N PRO A 11 47.34 34.40 48.62
CA PRO A 11 45.99 34.20 49.12
C PRO A 11 45.34 32.99 48.43
N ALA A 12 44.53 32.25 49.18
CA ALA A 12 43.72 31.18 48.63
C ALA A 12 42.81 31.71 47.51
N ARG A 13 42.66 30.94 46.43
CA ARG A 13 41.57 31.19 45.49
C ARG A 13 40.25 30.95 46.24
N PRO A 14 39.22 31.78 46.06
CA PRO A 14 37.91 31.52 46.67
C PRO A 14 37.41 30.16 46.22
N ASP A 15 36.75 29.43 47.12
CA ASP A 15 36.26 28.09 46.85
C ASP A 15 35.46 28.04 45.56
N ALA A 16 35.94 27.24 44.61
CA ALA A 16 35.25 27.01 43.36
C ALA A 16 33.99 26.20 43.67
N VAL A 17 32.88 26.91 43.92
CA VAL A 17 31.56 26.36 44.25
C VAL A 17 31.32 25.12 43.43
N ARG A 18 31.39 23.96 44.11
CA ARG A 18 31.48 22.64 43.48
C ARG A 18 30.13 22.31 42.85
N ARG A 19 29.90 22.84 41.65
CA ARG A 19 28.66 22.66 40.88
C ARG A 19 28.32 21.17 40.87
N PRO A 20 27.10 20.77 41.23
CA PRO A 20 26.75 19.37 41.30
C PRO A 20 26.94 18.74 39.92
N ALA A 21 27.88 17.80 39.83
CA ALA A 21 27.98 16.92 38.70
C ALA A 21 26.76 15.97 38.71
N PRO A 22 26.25 15.53 37.55
CA PRO A 22 25.27 14.45 37.48
C PRO A 22 25.75 13.22 38.26
N ALA A 23 24.84 12.58 39.00
CA ALA A 23 25.17 11.37 39.76
C ALA A 23 25.58 10.20 38.84
N ASP A 24 26.30 9.21 39.39
CA ASP A 24 26.61 7.98 38.65
C ASP A 24 25.33 7.23 38.23
N LEU A 25 25.29 6.78 36.98
CA LEU A 25 24.10 6.11 36.42
C LEU A 25 23.92 4.69 37.01
N GLY A 26 25.00 3.97 37.27
CA GLY A 26 24.95 2.64 37.87
C GLY A 26 24.43 2.70 39.31
N GLU A 27 24.99 3.56 40.15
CA GLU A 27 24.56 3.77 41.53
C GLU A 27 23.13 4.29 41.62
N ALA A 28 22.73 5.22 40.74
CA ALA A 28 21.37 5.76 40.71
C ALA A 28 20.33 4.68 40.37
N VAL A 29 20.63 3.80 39.40
CA VAL A 29 19.76 2.67 39.04
C VAL A 29 19.78 1.58 40.12
N ALA A 30 20.94 1.25 40.68
CA ALA A 30 21.05 0.26 41.76
C ALA A 30 20.33 0.71 43.05
N ARG A 31 20.34 2.01 43.37
CA ARG A 31 19.52 2.60 44.44
C ARG A 31 18.03 2.43 44.17
N ALA A 32 17.55 2.84 43.00
CA ALA A 32 16.14 2.70 42.64
C ALA A 32 15.69 1.22 42.63
N ALA A 33 16.54 0.30 42.18
CA ALA A 33 16.27 -1.13 42.22
C ALA A 33 16.14 -1.68 43.65
N ARG A 34 17.00 -1.26 44.59
CA ARG A 34 16.86 -1.58 46.03
C ARG A 34 15.59 -1.01 46.67
N GLU A 35 15.09 0.10 46.14
CA GLU A 35 13.81 0.73 46.53
C GLU A 35 12.58 0.09 45.84
N GLY A 36 12.77 -0.91 44.98
CA GLY A 36 11.69 -1.54 44.21
C GLY A 36 11.12 -0.67 43.08
N LEU A 37 11.87 0.34 42.62
CA LEU A 37 11.44 1.33 41.64
C LEU A 37 12.12 1.15 40.28
N LEU A 38 11.31 1.04 39.22
CA LEU A 38 11.78 1.14 37.84
C LEU A 38 12.27 2.55 37.52
N VAL A 39 13.46 2.66 36.93
CA VAL A 39 13.98 3.91 36.38
C VAL A 39 13.43 4.14 34.98
N VAL A 40 12.86 5.32 34.71
CA VAL A 40 12.29 5.66 33.39
C VAL A 40 13.09 6.76 32.70
N GLN A 41 13.38 6.60 31.41
CA GLN A 41 14.26 7.50 30.65
C GLN A 41 13.71 7.79 29.24
N PRO A 42 13.67 9.06 28.79
CA PRO A 42 13.19 9.42 27.46
C PRO A 42 14.30 9.34 26.40
N ARG A 43 13.96 9.54 25.13
CA ARG A 43 14.90 10.02 24.11
C ARG A 43 14.55 11.47 23.75
N MET A 44 15.52 12.37 23.87
CA MET A 44 15.33 13.82 23.82
C MET A 44 16.62 14.52 23.43
N GLY A 45 16.56 15.47 22.50
CA GLY A 45 17.69 16.25 22.01
C GLY A 45 17.21 17.49 21.27
N MET A 46 17.81 18.65 21.54
CA MET A 46 17.46 19.93 20.91
C MET A 46 18.72 20.69 20.50
N ALA A 47 18.68 21.39 19.36
CA ALA A 47 19.82 22.17 18.87
C ALA A 47 20.25 23.30 19.82
N ALA A 48 19.29 24.03 20.41
CA ALA A 48 19.55 25.18 21.27
C ALA A 48 19.90 24.74 22.71
N PRO A 49 21.04 25.20 23.30
CA PRO A 49 21.46 24.82 24.65
C PRO A 49 20.42 25.14 25.73
N GLU A 50 19.82 26.33 25.68
CA GLU A 50 18.82 26.79 26.65
C GLU A 50 17.54 25.92 26.61
N ALA A 51 17.11 25.48 25.43
CA ALA A 51 15.98 24.56 25.28
C ALA A 51 16.33 23.15 25.77
N MET A 52 17.53 22.65 25.46
CA MET A 52 18.02 21.35 25.95
C MET A 52 18.13 21.35 27.48
N ALA A 53 18.59 22.45 28.08
CA ALA A 53 18.69 22.62 29.53
C ALA A 53 17.30 22.68 30.20
N ALA A 54 16.33 23.36 29.58
CA ALA A 54 14.94 23.35 30.04
C ALA A 54 14.34 21.93 29.99
N GLY A 55 14.57 21.20 28.89
CA GLY A 55 14.17 19.79 28.74
C GLY A 55 14.75 18.89 29.82
N LEU A 56 16.07 18.94 30.05
CA LEU A 56 16.72 18.18 31.12
C LEU A 56 16.12 18.50 32.49
N ARG A 57 15.88 19.78 32.81
CA ARG A 57 15.28 20.18 34.08
C ARG A 57 13.87 19.63 34.25
N ALA A 58 13.05 19.64 33.20
CA ALA A 58 11.68 19.14 33.23
C ALA A 58 11.61 17.61 33.40
N VAL A 59 12.54 16.86 32.81
CA VAL A 59 12.68 15.41 33.02
C VAL A 59 13.19 15.11 34.43
N CYS A 60 14.24 15.79 34.87
CA CYS A 60 14.98 15.43 36.09
C CYS A 60 14.31 15.87 37.39
N SER A 61 13.43 16.88 37.32
CA SER A 61 12.58 17.32 38.43
C SER A 61 11.36 16.41 38.69
N LEU A 62 11.18 15.33 37.94
CA LEU A 62 10.09 14.37 38.20
C LEU A 62 10.26 13.66 39.56
N PRO A 63 9.17 13.40 40.31
CA PRO A 63 9.19 12.71 41.62
C PRO A 63 9.32 11.18 41.49
N HIS A 64 9.94 10.71 40.41
CA HIS A 64 10.16 9.30 40.08
C HIS A 64 11.64 9.13 39.70
N PRO A 65 12.25 7.94 39.78
CA PRO A 65 13.63 7.76 39.31
C PRO A 65 13.73 7.97 37.79
N THR A 66 14.50 8.98 37.38
CA THR A 66 14.67 9.41 35.99
C THR A 66 16.12 9.66 35.63
N VAL A 67 16.45 9.46 34.34
CA VAL A 67 17.76 9.76 33.77
C VAL A 67 17.59 10.88 32.72
N GLY A 68 18.37 11.95 32.84
CA GLY A 68 18.44 12.99 31.82
C GLY A 68 19.10 12.45 30.55
N THR A 69 18.71 12.95 29.37
CA THR A 69 19.21 12.43 28.10
C THR A 69 19.65 13.55 27.17
N LEU A 70 20.82 13.38 26.55
CA LEU A 70 21.32 14.18 25.43
C LEU A 70 21.37 13.30 24.18
N THR A 71 20.28 13.27 23.41
CA THR A 71 20.24 12.58 22.11
C THR A 71 20.95 13.46 21.07
N LEU A 72 22.06 12.97 20.52
CA LEU A 72 22.90 13.73 19.58
C LEU A 72 22.28 13.79 18.18
N ASP A 73 22.60 14.85 17.43
CA ASP A 73 22.15 15.01 16.04
C ASP A 73 22.85 14.04 15.07
N SER A 74 22.34 13.95 13.84
CA SER A 74 22.88 13.05 12.80
C SER A 74 24.25 13.45 12.24
N TYR A 75 24.64 14.73 12.23
CA TYR A 75 25.97 15.15 11.76
C TYR A 75 27.04 14.77 12.79
N THR A 76 26.82 15.06 14.08
CA THR A 76 27.71 14.61 15.17
C THR A 76 27.86 13.08 15.19
N ARG A 77 26.80 12.32 14.86
CA ARG A 77 26.83 10.85 14.76
C ARG A 77 27.78 10.34 13.68
N VAL A 78 27.89 10.99 12.54
CA VAL A 78 28.80 10.60 11.43
C VAL A 78 30.17 11.28 11.50
N GLY A 79 30.43 12.08 12.54
CA GLY A 79 31.69 12.80 12.73
C GLY A 79 31.78 14.14 11.97
N ASP A 80 30.74 14.56 11.27
CA ASP A 80 30.72 15.86 10.57
C ASP A 80 30.35 17.01 11.52
N HIS A 81 31.28 17.27 12.44
CA HIS A 81 31.19 18.41 13.34
C HIS A 81 31.25 19.76 12.59
N GLY A 82 31.62 19.75 11.30
CA GLY A 82 31.64 20.91 10.42
C GLY A 82 30.23 21.35 10.03
N LEU A 83 29.45 20.46 9.41
CA LEU A 83 28.04 20.68 9.09
C LEU A 83 27.20 20.93 10.36
N ALA A 84 27.49 20.24 11.47
CA ALA A 84 26.84 20.53 12.75
C ALA A 84 27.02 21.99 13.21
N ARG A 85 28.21 22.58 13.01
CA ARG A 85 28.47 24.00 13.30
C ARG A 85 27.84 24.94 12.27
N ALA A 86 27.85 24.57 10.98
CA ALA A 86 27.24 25.37 9.92
C ALA A 86 25.71 25.49 10.10
N ALA A 87 25.03 24.37 10.35
CA ALA A 87 23.60 24.31 10.62
C ALA A 87 23.22 25.15 11.86
N LEU A 88 23.98 25.05 12.96
CA LEU A 88 23.81 25.91 14.13
C LEU A 88 23.93 27.41 13.80
N ALA A 89 24.92 27.80 12.99
CA ALA A 89 25.15 29.19 12.61
C ALA A 89 24.07 29.74 11.65
N ALA A 90 23.50 28.88 10.80
CA ALA A 90 22.39 29.20 9.91
C ALA A 90 21.01 29.18 10.60
N GLY A 91 20.91 28.63 11.81
CA GLY A 91 19.64 28.44 12.52
C GLY A 91 18.81 27.25 12.00
N GLU A 92 19.46 26.31 11.31
CA GLU A 92 18.80 25.13 10.73
C GLU A 92 18.34 24.11 11.80
N PRO A 93 17.22 23.40 11.58
CA PRO A 93 16.70 22.43 12.53
C PRO A 93 17.53 21.13 12.55
N LEU A 94 18.19 20.86 13.68
CA LEU A 94 18.86 19.58 13.95
C LEU A 94 17.96 18.62 14.72
N ASN A 95 18.09 17.33 14.42
CA ASN A 95 17.34 16.21 15.05
C ASN A 95 17.93 15.74 16.39
N GLY A 96 18.71 16.59 17.06
CA GLY A 96 19.36 16.30 18.35
C GLY A 96 20.21 17.46 18.86
N PHE A 97 20.94 17.23 19.95
CA PHE A 97 21.87 18.18 20.57
C PHE A 97 23.30 18.00 20.01
N PRO A 98 23.88 18.98 19.30
CA PRO A 98 25.19 18.84 18.67
C PRO A 98 26.34 19.09 19.66
N LEU A 99 26.56 18.10 20.53
CA LEU A 99 27.47 18.13 21.68
C LEU A 99 28.91 18.54 21.31
N VAL A 100 29.45 18.05 20.18
CA VAL A 100 30.82 18.38 19.74
C VAL A 100 30.90 19.77 19.09
N ALA A 101 29.83 20.24 18.43
CA ALA A 101 29.76 21.59 17.88
C ALA A 101 29.64 22.67 18.97
N HIS A 102 28.84 22.42 20.01
CA HIS A 102 28.68 23.27 21.19
C HIS A 102 29.88 23.24 22.14
N GLY A 103 30.65 22.16 22.12
CA GLY A 103 31.81 21.94 22.97
C GLY A 103 31.50 21.68 24.45
N PRO A 104 32.54 21.45 25.26
CA PRO A 104 32.37 20.90 26.61
C PRO A 104 31.83 21.93 27.61
N HIS A 105 32.18 23.21 27.50
CA HIS A 105 31.71 24.25 28.42
C HIS A 105 30.20 24.49 28.30
N THR A 106 29.69 24.56 27.06
CA THR A 106 28.25 24.68 26.78
C THR A 106 27.52 23.42 27.21
N THR A 107 28.05 22.23 26.89
CA THR A 107 27.50 20.96 27.34
C THR A 107 27.45 20.85 28.86
N ALA A 108 28.46 21.33 29.60
CA ALA A 108 28.45 21.37 31.07
C ALA A 108 27.38 22.33 31.63
N ARG A 109 27.17 23.50 31.02
CA ARG A 109 26.05 24.41 31.37
C ARG A 109 24.68 23.74 31.19
N VAL A 110 24.52 22.96 30.12
CA VAL A 110 23.28 22.20 29.84
C VAL A 110 23.09 21.06 30.82
N ALA A 111 24.13 20.23 31.01
CA ALA A 111 24.14 19.08 31.92
C ALA A 111 23.78 19.47 33.37
N ALA A 112 24.25 20.63 33.86
CA ALA A 112 23.96 21.11 35.21
C ALA A 112 22.45 21.34 35.49
N ALA A 113 21.61 21.50 34.46
CA ALA A 113 20.15 21.55 34.63
C ALA A 113 19.55 20.20 35.11
N ALA A 114 20.32 19.12 34.93
CA ALA A 114 20.52 17.94 35.77
C ALA A 114 19.94 17.94 37.19
N GLY A 115 20.46 18.88 37.97
CA GLY A 115 20.70 18.63 39.40
C GLY A 115 21.45 17.31 39.64
N GLU A 116 21.05 16.60 40.69
CA GLU A 116 21.63 15.32 41.11
C GLU A 116 21.14 14.09 40.30
N ARG A 117 20.42 14.27 39.19
CA ARG A 117 20.04 13.14 38.33
C ARG A 117 21.21 12.75 37.41
N PRO A 118 21.44 11.45 37.14
CA PRO A 118 22.38 11.06 36.09
C PRO A 118 21.89 11.62 34.74
N VAL A 119 22.81 11.99 33.85
CA VAL A 119 22.49 12.27 32.45
C VAL A 119 23.40 11.49 31.51
N GLN A 120 22.75 10.84 30.54
CA GLN A 120 23.38 9.95 29.56
C GLN A 120 23.41 10.61 28.18
N VAL A 121 24.54 10.47 27.48
CA VAL A 121 24.68 10.81 26.07
C VAL A 121 24.17 9.65 25.22
N ARG A 122 23.34 9.95 24.21
CA ARG A 122 22.60 8.96 23.42
C ARG A 122 22.75 9.25 21.93
N HIS A 123 23.18 8.28 21.12
CA HIS A 123 23.65 8.55 19.76
C HIS A 123 23.34 7.44 18.75
N GLY A 124 24.37 6.91 18.08
CA GLY A 124 24.27 6.06 16.89
C GLY A 124 25.47 6.34 15.99
N SER A 125 26.67 6.06 16.49
CA SER A 125 27.95 6.41 15.85
C SER A 125 28.95 5.27 15.89
N ALA A 126 29.50 4.92 14.72
CA ALA A 126 30.53 3.91 14.57
C ALA A 126 31.90 4.35 15.11
N LEU A 127 32.12 5.66 15.31
CA LEU A 127 33.42 6.28 15.62
C LEU A 127 33.30 7.29 16.81
N PRO A 128 32.97 6.85 18.03
CA PRO A 128 32.47 7.72 19.11
C PRO A 128 33.53 8.61 19.79
N ARG A 129 34.80 8.57 19.38
CA ARG A 129 35.94 9.12 20.12
C ARG A 129 35.79 10.60 20.52
N ASP A 130 35.34 11.45 19.61
CA ASP A 130 35.18 12.89 19.89
C ASP A 130 33.99 13.20 20.80
N ILE A 131 32.94 12.37 20.73
CA ILE A 131 31.77 12.43 21.62
C ILE A 131 32.24 12.12 23.04
N PHE A 132 32.95 11.01 23.24
CA PHE A 132 33.47 10.58 24.54
C PHE A 132 34.43 11.61 25.16
N ARG A 133 35.36 12.15 24.37
CA ARG A 133 36.23 13.25 24.81
C ARG A 133 35.44 14.47 25.26
N THR A 134 34.48 14.91 24.45
CA THR A 134 33.72 16.15 24.71
C THR A 134 32.77 16.00 25.90
N MET A 135 32.13 14.84 26.07
CA MET A 135 31.23 14.59 27.20
C MET A 135 32.00 14.49 28.53
N VAL A 136 33.15 13.81 28.57
CA VAL A 136 33.98 13.73 29.78
C VAL A 136 34.61 15.09 30.10
N ALA A 137 35.02 15.84 29.07
CA ALA A 137 35.43 17.23 29.21
C ALA A 137 34.31 18.12 29.81
N ALA A 138 33.04 17.81 29.54
CA ALA A 138 31.86 18.46 30.10
C ALA A 138 31.40 17.93 31.48
N GLY A 139 32.04 16.89 32.02
CA GLY A 139 31.66 16.27 33.31
C GLY A 139 30.58 15.19 33.21
N LEU A 140 30.42 14.55 32.05
CA LEU A 140 29.50 13.43 31.81
C LEU A 140 30.27 12.13 31.60
N SER A 141 29.86 11.04 32.26
CA SER A 141 30.52 9.73 32.18
C SER A 141 29.59 8.57 31.82
N ALA A 142 28.37 8.82 31.34
CA ALA A 142 27.44 7.78 30.90
C ALA A 142 27.04 7.93 29.41
N SER A 143 27.25 6.89 28.59
CA SER A 143 26.83 6.86 27.18
C SER A 143 26.11 5.54 26.81
N GLU A 144 25.68 5.40 25.55
CA GLU A 144 25.22 4.14 24.95
C GLU A 144 25.91 3.84 23.61
N GLY A 145 25.87 2.59 23.15
CA GLY A 145 26.26 2.15 21.81
C GLY A 145 26.97 0.81 21.79
N GLY A 146 27.86 0.62 20.82
CA GLY A 146 28.75 -0.53 20.75
C GLY A 146 29.36 -0.73 19.36
N PRO A 147 30.45 -1.52 19.26
CA PRO A 147 31.22 -1.70 18.02
C PRO A 147 30.45 -2.38 16.89
N VAL A 148 29.41 -3.17 17.20
CA VAL A 148 28.54 -3.80 16.19
C VAL A 148 27.27 -2.97 16.05
N SER A 149 26.66 -2.64 17.18
CA SER A 149 25.30 -2.10 17.24
C SER A 149 25.17 -0.66 16.78
N TYR A 150 26.25 0.12 16.82
CA TYR A 150 26.34 1.46 16.22
C TYR A 150 27.10 1.51 14.88
N CYS A 151 27.46 0.34 14.35
CA CYS A 151 27.98 0.17 12.99
C CYS A 151 26.87 -0.33 12.05
N LEU A 152 26.46 -1.59 12.21
CA LEU A 152 25.57 -2.30 11.27
C LEU A 152 24.23 -1.60 10.96
N PRO A 153 23.49 -1.06 11.96
CA PRO A 153 22.20 -0.40 11.70
C PRO A 153 22.29 1.04 11.20
N TYR A 154 23.46 1.70 11.27
CA TYR A 154 23.56 3.16 11.25
C TYR A 154 24.40 3.76 10.11
N GLY A 155 25.15 2.97 9.35
CA GLY A 155 26.03 3.52 8.31
C GLY A 155 26.63 2.50 7.35
N ARG A 156 27.85 2.78 6.89
CA ARG A 156 28.69 1.92 6.05
C ARG A 156 30.16 1.88 6.51
N THR A 157 30.43 2.34 7.73
CA THR A 157 31.78 2.30 8.31
C THR A 157 32.16 0.84 8.54
N PRO A 158 33.25 0.32 7.93
CA PRO A 158 33.62 -1.08 8.04
C PRO A 158 33.68 -1.56 9.48
N LEU A 159 33.14 -2.75 9.76
CA LEU A 159 33.03 -3.27 11.13
C LEU A 159 34.39 -3.33 11.83
N ALA A 160 35.45 -3.70 11.10
CA ALA A 160 36.82 -3.71 11.63
C ALA A 160 37.32 -2.32 12.05
N GLU A 161 36.93 -1.26 11.32
CA GLU A 161 37.25 0.13 11.67
C GLU A 161 36.47 0.58 12.91
N SER A 162 35.16 0.28 12.95
CA SER A 162 34.33 0.61 14.11
C SER A 162 34.81 -0.11 15.37
N VAL A 163 35.08 -1.42 15.30
CA VAL A 163 35.70 -2.20 16.39
C VAL A 163 37.03 -1.58 16.85
N ALA A 164 37.89 -1.15 15.94
CA ALA A 164 39.17 -0.52 16.28
C ALA A 164 38.97 0.84 16.97
N ASN A 165 38.06 1.68 16.46
CA ASN A 165 37.76 2.99 17.03
C ASN A 165 37.12 2.85 18.42
N TRP A 166 36.09 2.00 18.56
CA TRP A 166 35.46 1.71 19.85
C TRP A 166 36.44 1.14 20.88
N ARG A 167 37.41 0.30 20.48
CA ARG A 167 38.42 -0.23 21.42
C ARG A 167 39.24 0.92 22.03
N ALA A 168 39.78 1.79 21.18
CA ALA A 168 40.56 2.95 21.62
C ALA A 168 39.71 3.98 22.37
N ALA A 169 38.50 4.27 21.88
CA ALA A 169 37.61 5.26 22.45
C ALA A 169 37.08 4.84 23.83
N THR A 170 36.69 3.57 24.03
CA THR A 170 36.21 3.09 25.34
C THR A 170 37.33 3.06 26.38
N ALA A 171 38.55 2.66 26.01
CA ALA A 171 39.70 2.71 26.92
C ALA A 171 40.05 4.17 27.32
N GLU A 172 40.04 5.09 26.35
CA GLU A 172 40.25 6.53 26.60
C GLU A 172 39.11 7.14 27.44
N PHE A 173 37.87 6.71 27.23
CA PHE A 173 36.69 7.14 28.01
C PHE A 173 36.76 6.67 29.47
N ALA A 174 37.22 5.43 29.71
CA ALA A 174 37.45 4.91 31.05
C ALA A 174 38.55 5.71 31.78
N GLY A 175 39.71 5.92 31.12
CA GLY A 175 40.82 6.69 31.66
C GLY A 175 40.47 8.13 31.99
N LEU A 176 39.95 8.90 31.01
CA LEU A 176 39.58 10.30 31.19
C LEU A 176 38.46 10.50 32.24
N SER A 177 37.58 9.51 32.42
CA SER A 177 36.58 9.55 33.50
C SER A 177 37.25 9.39 34.86
N ALA A 178 38.12 8.39 35.02
CA ALA A 178 38.83 8.12 36.26
C ALA A 178 39.75 9.29 36.68
N GLU A 179 40.46 9.91 35.74
CA GLU A 179 41.25 11.14 35.94
C GLU A 179 40.43 12.30 36.55
N ARG A 180 39.11 12.32 36.31
CA ARG A 180 38.18 13.33 36.81
C ARG A 180 37.40 12.90 38.05
N GLY A 181 37.69 11.71 38.59
CA GLY A 181 36.94 11.12 39.70
C GLY A 181 35.52 10.70 39.32
N LEU A 182 35.28 10.44 38.04
CA LEU A 182 34.01 9.92 37.50
C LEU A 182 34.14 8.44 37.15
N ARG A 183 33.06 7.68 37.29
CA ARG A 183 33.00 6.29 36.81
C ARG A 183 32.42 6.26 35.40
N ALA A 184 33.14 5.64 34.47
CA ALA A 184 32.65 5.42 33.11
C ALA A 184 31.52 4.37 33.11
N HIS A 185 30.40 4.70 32.47
CA HIS A 185 29.27 3.80 32.27
C HIS A 185 28.91 3.69 30.78
N LEU A 186 28.82 2.46 30.26
CA LEU A 186 28.37 2.20 28.88
C LEU A 186 27.16 1.27 28.83
N GLU A 187 26.10 1.74 28.19
CA GLU A 187 24.96 0.93 27.78
C GLU A 187 25.22 0.31 26.40
N THR A 188 25.12 -1.00 26.31
CA THR A 188 25.18 -1.72 25.02
C THR A 188 23.97 -1.37 24.17
N PHE A 189 24.09 -1.34 22.84
CA PHE A 189 22.93 -1.26 21.92
C PHE A 189 22.71 -2.56 21.12
N GLY A 190 23.56 -3.58 21.35
CA GLY A 190 23.44 -4.94 20.79
C GLY A 190 22.13 -5.67 21.11
N GLY A 191 21.46 -5.29 22.20
CA GLY A 191 20.12 -5.76 22.53
C GLY A 191 19.00 -5.16 21.69
N CYS A 192 19.31 -4.20 20.81
CA CYS A 192 18.35 -3.47 19.99
C CYS A 192 18.59 -3.68 18.48
N LEU A 193 19.84 -3.51 18.00
CA LEU A 193 20.21 -3.60 16.58
C LEU A 193 19.25 -2.83 15.65
N LEU A 194 18.49 -3.53 14.79
CA LEU A 194 17.52 -2.97 13.84
C LEU A 194 16.19 -2.53 14.49
N GLY A 195 16.02 -2.75 15.80
CA GLY A 195 14.84 -2.38 16.58
C GLY A 195 13.62 -3.31 16.45
N GLN A 196 13.60 -4.19 15.44
CA GLN A 196 12.51 -5.13 15.16
C GLN A 196 13.01 -6.32 14.33
N LEU A 197 12.30 -7.45 14.40
CA LEU A 197 12.52 -8.68 13.62
C LEU A 197 13.87 -9.38 13.83
N CYS A 198 14.64 -8.96 14.84
CA CYS A 198 15.81 -9.69 15.33
C CYS A 198 15.36 -10.76 16.35
N PRO A 199 15.62 -12.06 16.14
CA PRO A 199 15.30 -13.09 17.12
C PRO A 199 15.97 -12.80 18.47
N PRO A 200 15.27 -12.98 19.61
CA PRO A 200 15.78 -12.56 20.92
C PRO A 200 17.13 -13.17 21.30
N SER A 201 17.42 -14.41 20.90
CA SER A 201 18.72 -15.07 21.14
C SER A 201 19.91 -14.31 20.54
N LEU A 202 19.75 -13.70 19.37
CA LEU A 202 20.76 -12.81 18.77
C LEU A 202 20.93 -11.51 19.58
N LEU A 203 19.83 -10.89 20.00
CA LEU A 203 19.86 -9.65 20.78
C LEU A 203 20.56 -9.85 22.13
N VAL A 204 20.25 -10.96 22.82
CA VAL A 204 20.90 -11.36 24.07
C VAL A 204 22.40 -11.58 23.86
N ALA A 205 22.79 -12.34 22.83
CA ALA A 205 24.18 -12.64 22.53
C ALA A 205 25.01 -11.38 22.21
N VAL A 206 24.51 -10.50 21.32
CA VAL A 206 25.25 -9.30 20.93
C VAL A 206 25.29 -8.27 22.06
N SER A 207 24.24 -8.14 22.88
CA SER A 207 24.32 -7.29 24.10
C SER A 207 25.42 -7.77 25.05
N LEU A 208 25.51 -9.07 25.34
CA LEU A 208 26.54 -9.59 26.23
C LEU A 208 27.95 -9.43 25.65
N LEU A 209 28.15 -9.72 24.36
CA LEU A 209 29.45 -9.56 23.70
C LEU A 209 29.92 -8.09 23.69
N GLU A 210 29.02 -7.11 23.52
CA GLU A 210 29.37 -5.70 23.65
C GLU A 210 29.69 -5.31 25.11
N ALA A 211 28.99 -5.88 26.11
CA ALA A 211 29.32 -5.65 27.52
C ALA A 211 30.69 -6.23 27.91
N LEU A 212 31.03 -7.43 27.42
CA LEU A 212 32.33 -8.06 27.57
C LEU A 212 33.44 -7.23 26.90
N PHE A 213 33.18 -6.70 25.70
CA PHE A 213 34.08 -5.79 25.01
C PHE A 213 34.37 -4.52 25.84
N PHE A 214 33.35 -3.90 26.45
CA PHE A 214 33.54 -2.74 27.33
C PHE A 214 34.34 -3.07 28.60
N ALA A 215 34.04 -4.20 29.24
CA ALA A 215 34.79 -4.68 30.40
C ALA A 215 36.27 -4.92 30.08
N GLN A 216 36.58 -5.49 28.91
CA GLN A 216 37.95 -5.70 28.44
C GLN A 216 38.72 -4.39 28.21
N GLN A 217 38.02 -3.25 28.01
CA GLN A 217 38.63 -1.92 27.91
C GLN A 217 38.57 -1.12 29.23
N GLY A 218 38.30 -1.77 30.37
CA GLY A 218 38.36 -1.16 31.70
C GLY A 218 37.09 -0.46 32.19
N VAL A 219 35.95 -0.61 31.50
CA VAL A 219 34.66 -0.08 31.98
C VAL A 219 34.08 -1.00 33.07
N THR A 220 33.90 -0.46 34.27
CA THR A 220 33.41 -1.21 35.45
C THR A 220 31.92 -1.03 35.73
N SER A 221 31.17 -0.35 34.86
CA SER A 221 29.73 -0.09 35.02
C SER A 221 29.06 -0.18 33.65
N VAL A 222 28.10 -1.11 33.48
CA VAL A 222 27.47 -1.37 32.18
C VAL A 222 25.95 -1.50 32.28
N SER A 223 25.27 -1.22 31.17
CA SER A 223 23.88 -1.65 30.96
C SER A 223 23.80 -2.65 29.82
N LEU A 224 23.14 -3.79 30.06
CA LEU A 224 22.80 -4.72 29.00
C LEU A 224 21.40 -4.38 28.49
N SER A 225 21.29 -4.07 27.19
CA SER A 225 20.03 -3.71 26.56
C SER A 225 19.24 -4.91 26.13
N TYR A 226 17.93 -4.72 26.02
CA TYR A 226 17.05 -5.57 25.25
C TYR A 226 15.89 -4.73 24.69
N ALA A 227 15.57 -4.85 23.41
CA ALA A 227 14.39 -4.25 22.82
C ALA A 227 13.24 -5.25 22.80
N GLN A 228 12.10 -4.85 23.38
CA GLN A 228 10.83 -5.58 23.27
C GLN A 228 10.56 -5.99 21.81
N GLN A 229 10.14 -7.23 21.58
CA GLN A 229 9.78 -7.76 20.27
C GLN A 229 8.27 -7.96 20.16
N THR A 230 7.82 -9.11 19.64
CA THR A 230 6.44 -9.38 19.18
C THR A 230 5.61 -10.22 20.17
N ASP A 231 6.29 -10.95 21.06
CA ASP A 231 5.72 -11.74 22.15
C ASP A 231 6.36 -11.36 23.50
N ALA A 232 5.54 -10.82 24.40
CA ALA A 232 5.96 -10.42 25.74
C ALA A 232 6.43 -11.59 26.62
N ARG A 233 6.05 -12.85 26.33
CA ARG A 233 6.62 -14.00 27.03
C ARG A 233 8.04 -14.29 26.56
N GLN A 234 8.28 -14.28 25.25
CA GLN A 234 9.63 -14.42 24.67
C GLN A 234 10.56 -13.31 25.15
N ASP A 235 10.04 -12.10 25.33
CA ASP A 235 10.79 -10.97 25.90
C ASP A 235 11.21 -11.22 27.37
N VAL A 236 10.35 -11.84 28.21
CA VAL A 236 10.72 -12.23 29.60
C VAL A 236 11.73 -13.37 29.60
N GLU A 237 11.58 -14.37 28.72
CA GLU A 237 12.56 -15.46 28.52
C GLU A 237 13.93 -14.89 28.08
N ALA A 238 13.95 -13.86 27.24
CA ALA A 238 15.17 -13.18 26.80
C ALA A 238 15.82 -12.33 27.90
N LEU A 239 15.04 -11.59 28.69
CA LEU A 239 15.56 -10.85 29.85
C LEU A 239 16.12 -11.80 30.93
N ALA A 240 15.48 -12.96 31.12
CA ALA A 240 16.00 -14.03 31.99
C ALA A 240 17.34 -14.57 31.48
N ALA A 241 17.41 -14.96 30.20
CA ALA A 241 18.63 -15.45 29.56
C ALA A 241 19.77 -14.42 29.60
N LEU A 242 19.47 -13.14 29.33
CA LEU A 242 20.43 -12.05 29.39
C LEU A 242 20.97 -11.85 30.79
N ARG A 243 20.13 -11.91 31.84
CA ARG A 243 20.60 -11.86 33.23
C ARG A 243 21.51 -13.05 33.54
N MET A 244 21.10 -14.27 33.22
CA MET A 244 21.87 -15.49 33.52
C MET A 244 23.25 -15.48 32.85
N LEU A 245 23.32 -15.18 31.54
CA LEU A 245 24.60 -15.13 30.83
C LEU A 245 25.45 -13.92 31.25
N ALA A 246 24.84 -12.78 31.59
CA ALA A 246 25.57 -11.65 32.16
C ALA A 246 26.10 -11.94 33.58
N ASP A 247 25.39 -12.75 34.37
CA ASP A 247 25.81 -13.17 35.70
C ASP A 247 26.96 -14.18 35.67
N GLU A 248 27.02 -15.00 34.62
CA GLU A 248 28.05 -16.01 34.38
C GLU A 248 29.32 -15.46 33.70
N TRP A 249 29.19 -14.59 32.68
CA TRP A 249 30.32 -14.18 31.82
C TRP A 249 30.96 -12.84 32.19
N LEU A 250 30.24 -11.88 32.79
CA LEU A 250 30.84 -10.58 33.12
C LEU A 250 31.71 -10.67 34.41
N PRO A 251 32.93 -10.11 34.42
CA PRO A 251 33.84 -10.20 35.56
C PRO A 251 33.20 -9.70 36.88
N PRO A 252 33.51 -10.31 38.05
CA PRO A 252 32.89 -9.95 39.33
C PRO A 252 33.05 -8.50 39.83
N GLY A 253 33.90 -7.70 39.18
CA GLY A 253 34.09 -6.27 39.45
C GLY A 253 33.35 -5.32 38.50
N VAL A 254 32.47 -5.83 37.63
CA VAL A 254 31.69 -5.04 36.67
C VAL A 254 30.24 -4.94 37.15
N ASP A 255 29.83 -3.76 37.60
CA ASP A 255 28.43 -3.51 37.96
C ASP A 255 27.56 -3.52 36.69
N ARG A 256 26.42 -4.23 36.77
CA ARG A 256 25.53 -4.48 35.64
C ARG A 256 24.07 -4.29 36.02
N HIS A 257 23.28 -3.73 35.10
CA HIS A 257 21.81 -3.78 35.15
C HIS A 257 21.23 -3.96 33.76
N LEU A 258 19.98 -4.44 33.67
CA LEU A 258 19.26 -4.58 32.42
C LEU A 258 18.46 -3.32 32.12
N VAL A 259 18.43 -2.94 30.83
CA VAL A 259 17.59 -1.86 30.32
C VAL A 259 16.70 -2.36 29.19
N LEU A 260 15.39 -2.36 29.45
CA LEU A 260 14.38 -2.65 28.42
C LEU A 260 14.15 -1.40 27.57
N TYR A 261 13.97 -1.58 26.27
CA TYR A 261 13.45 -0.56 25.38
C TYR A 261 12.00 -0.87 25.05
N THR A 262 11.14 0.15 25.18
CA THR A 262 9.82 0.18 24.52
C THR A 262 10.01 -0.12 23.04
N TYR A 263 9.15 -0.97 22.47
CA TYR A 263 9.27 -1.52 21.10
C TYR A 263 9.82 -0.52 20.07
N MET A 264 10.82 -0.95 19.29
CA MET A 264 11.61 -0.07 18.43
C MET A 264 11.31 -0.18 16.93
N GLY A 265 10.36 -1.03 16.53
CA GLY A 265 9.89 -1.13 15.14
C GLY A 265 8.86 -0.07 14.76
N VAL A 266 8.00 -0.41 13.80
CA VAL A 266 6.82 0.41 13.45
C VAL A 266 5.98 0.63 14.72
N PHE A 267 5.64 1.89 15.04
CA PHE A 267 4.82 2.22 16.20
C PHE A 267 3.33 2.25 15.84
N PRO A 268 2.40 1.95 16.77
CA PRO A 268 0.96 2.10 16.54
C PRO A 268 0.62 3.51 16.06
N GLY A 269 -0.22 3.59 15.03
CA GLY A 269 -0.59 4.84 14.37
C GLY A 269 -1.59 5.69 15.17
N SER A 270 -2.30 5.09 16.14
CA SER A 270 -3.24 5.80 17.00
C SER A 270 -2.70 6.06 18.42
N PRO A 271 -3.08 7.18 19.07
CA PRO A 271 -2.57 7.53 20.40
C PRO A 271 -2.86 6.48 21.48
N ARG A 272 -3.98 5.76 21.38
CA ARG A 272 -4.38 4.77 22.38
C ARG A 272 -3.61 3.46 22.27
N GLY A 273 -3.32 3.01 21.05
CA GLY A 273 -2.46 1.85 20.82
C GLY A 273 -1.01 2.14 21.24
N ALA A 274 -0.52 3.34 20.94
CA ALA A 274 0.80 3.80 21.36
C ALA A 274 0.93 3.85 22.89
N GLN A 275 -0.07 4.41 23.60
CA GLN A 275 -0.09 4.42 25.07
C GLN A 275 -0.22 3.01 25.67
N LEU A 276 -1.03 2.11 25.09
CA LEU A 276 -1.14 0.73 25.56
C LEU A 276 0.18 -0.04 25.39
N LEU A 277 0.87 0.15 24.26
CA LEU A 277 2.19 -0.41 24.02
C LEU A 277 3.18 0.08 25.09
N MET A 278 3.23 1.40 25.35
CA MET A 278 4.10 1.99 26.38
C MET A 278 3.80 1.48 27.81
N ASP A 279 2.52 1.39 28.20
CA ASP A 279 2.14 0.85 29.51
C ASP A 279 2.54 -0.63 29.63
N ARG A 280 2.41 -1.41 28.54
CA ARG A 280 2.87 -2.81 28.48
C ARG A 280 4.39 -2.95 28.51
N SER A 281 5.15 -2.04 27.91
CA SER A 281 6.61 -2.02 28.05
C SER A 281 7.03 -1.76 29.50
N ALA A 282 6.31 -0.89 30.23
CA ALA A 282 6.55 -0.68 31.65
C ALA A 282 6.19 -1.90 32.51
N GLU A 283 5.11 -2.61 32.19
CA GLU A 283 4.81 -3.90 32.83
C GLU A 283 5.85 -4.97 32.49
N LEU A 284 6.31 -5.05 31.24
CA LEU A 284 7.31 -6.01 30.78
C LEU A 284 8.66 -5.78 31.49
N ALA A 285 9.08 -4.53 31.67
CA ALA A 285 10.28 -4.19 32.44
C ALA A 285 10.20 -4.76 33.87
N VAL A 286 9.07 -4.54 34.56
CA VAL A 286 8.84 -5.07 35.91
C VAL A 286 8.77 -6.61 35.92
N ARG A 287 8.08 -7.24 34.96
CA ARG A 287 7.91 -8.70 34.87
C ARG A 287 9.22 -9.44 34.58
N GLY A 288 10.08 -8.89 33.71
CA GLY A 288 11.40 -9.45 33.38
C GLY A 288 12.51 -9.06 34.36
N GLY A 289 12.25 -8.11 35.27
CA GLY A 289 13.22 -7.63 36.26
C GLY A 289 14.26 -6.66 35.69
N ALA A 290 13.92 -5.90 34.64
CA ALA A 290 14.77 -4.83 34.13
C ALA A 290 14.68 -3.60 35.05
N GLN A 291 15.84 -3.09 35.49
CA GLN A 291 15.92 -1.97 36.43
C GLN A 291 15.67 -0.61 35.76
N ARG A 292 15.78 -0.52 34.43
CA ARG A 292 15.58 0.70 33.65
C ARG A 292 14.74 0.44 32.38
N LEU A 293 13.96 1.44 31.99
CA LEU A 293 13.13 1.44 30.77
C LEU A 293 13.41 2.68 29.92
N ILE A 294 13.70 2.48 28.64
CA ILE A 294 13.68 3.55 27.63
C ILE A 294 12.23 3.72 27.14
N VAL A 295 11.68 4.89 27.41
CA VAL A 295 10.28 5.28 27.19
C VAL A 295 10.14 6.00 25.86
N LYS A 296 9.22 5.50 25.03
CA LYS A 296 8.73 6.14 23.79
C LYS A 296 7.57 7.09 24.10
N THR A 297 7.04 7.78 23.11
CA THR A 297 5.91 8.73 23.29
C THR A 297 4.72 8.38 22.39
N PRO A 298 3.48 8.84 22.70
CA PRO A 298 2.31 8.54 21.87
C PRO A 298 2.34 9.15 20.46
N VAL A 299 3.29 10.05 20.17
CA VAL A 299 3.46 10.73 18.87
C VAL A 299 4.58 10.13 18.00
N GLU A 300 5.21 9.04 18.46
CA GLU A 300 6.37 8.39 17.80
C GLU A 300 6.12 8.03 16.33
N ALA A 301 4.90 7.64 15.96
CA ALA A 301 4.52 7.30 14.59
C ALA A 301 4.41 8.53 13.65
N VAL A 302 4.52 9.76 14.19
CA VAL A 302 4.18 11.01 13.48
C VAL A 302 5.32 12.02 13.49
N ARG A 303 5.95 12.29 14.64
CA ARG A 303 6.99 13.33 14.79
C ARG A 303 7.85 13.15 16.04
N LEU A 304 8.91 13.96 16.13
CA LEU A 304 9.63 14.15 17.40
C LEU A 304 8.69 14.72 18.49
N PRO A 305 8.75 14.21 19.73
CA PRO A 305 7.96 14.70 20.85
C PRO A 305 8.49 16.01 21.43
N THR A 306 7.61 16.79 22.06
CA THR A 306 7.99 17.94 22.88
C THR A 306 8.57 17.51 24.23
N VAL A 307 9.01 18.49 25.05
CA VAL A 307 9.45 18.24 26.43
C VAL A 307 8.27 17.76 27.29
N GLU A 308 7.11 18.37 27.12
CA GLU A 308 5.88 18.11 27.87
C GLU A 308 5.37 16.69 27.58
N GLU A 309 5.41 16.27 26.32
CA GLU A 309 5.02 14.92 25.88
C GLU A 309 5.95 13.84 26.43
N ASN A 310 7.27 14.09 26.43
CA ASN A 310 8.25 13.22 27.09
C ASN A 310 7.97 13.11 28.60
N VAL A 311 7.76 14.25 29.27
CA VAL A 311 7.47 14.32 30.71
C VAL A 311 6.15 13.61 31.06
N ALA A 312 5.13 13.70 30.21
CA ALA A 312 3.87 12.97 30.35
C ALA A 312 4.06 11.46 30.15
N ALA A 313 4.81 11.03 29.13
CA ALA A 313 5.12 9.64 28.86
C ALA A 313 5.87 8.97 30.03
N LEU A 314 6.88 9.64 30.59
CA LEU A 314 7.63 9.19 31.77
C LEU A 314 6.73 9.03 33.00
N ARG A 315 5.83 10.01 33.26
CA ARG A 315 4.82 9.91 34.32
C ARG A 315 3.85 8.76 34.09
N SER A 316 3.52 8.41 32.84
CA SER A 316 2.66 7.26 32.55
C SER A 316 3.37 5.93 32.79
N ALA A 317 4.56 5.73 32.22
CA ALA A 317 5.37 4.53 32.41
C ALA A 317 5.67 4.25 33.89
N ALA A 318 6.05 5.28 34.67
CA ALA A 318 6.29 5.14 36.10
C ALA A 318 5.01 4.78 36.90
N ARG A 319 3.82 5.25 36.49
CA ARG A 319 2.54 4.83 37.08
C ARG A 319 2.21 3.38 36.70
N ALA A 320 2.37 3.00 35.44
CA ALA A 320 2.12 1.63 34.97
C ALA A 320 2.97 0.60 35.71
N ALA A 321 4.28 0.84 35.82
CA ALA A 321 5.18 0.01 36.63
C ALA A 321 4.70 -0.08 38.09
N ARG A 322 4.44 1.06 38.76
CA ARG A 322 3.96 1.11 40.15
C ARG A 322 2.62 0.41 40.37
N ARG A 323 1.71 0.38 39.39
CA ARG A 323 0.46 -0.41 39.47
C ARG A 323 0.80 -1.90 39.53
N ARG A 324 1.69 -2.40 38.66
CA ARG A 324 2.03 -3.84 38.63
C ARG A 324 2.79 -4.30 39.88
N THR A 325 3.62 -3.45 40.48
CA THR A 325 4.33 -3.72 41.75
C THR A 325 3.39 -3.80 42.98
N ARG A 326 2.14 -3.33 42.89
CA ARG A 326 1.24 -3.15 44.04
C ARG A 326 0.09 -4.15 44.16
N GLY A 327 -0.12 -5.04 43.19
CA GLY A 327 -1.19 -6.04 43.25
C GLY A 327 -0.73 -7.32 43.96
N ASP A 328 -1.59 -7.89 44.82
CA ASP A 328 -1.32 -9.09 45.65
C ASP A 328 -1.19 -10.43 44.87
N GLY A 329 -0.87 -10.37 43.58
CA GLY A 329 -0.51 -11.52 42.75
C GLY A 329 1.00 -11.51 42.43
N PRO A 330 1.67 -12.68 42.42
CA PRO A 330 3.13 -12.79 42.46
C PRO A 330 3.86 -11.98 41.37
N VAL A 331 5.07 -11.53 41.72
CA VAL A 331 6.03 -10.82 40.87
C VAL A 331 7.44 -11.26 41.29
N PRO A 332 8.39 -11.53 40.36
CA PRO A 332 8.30 -11.43 38.90
C PRO A 332 8.17 -12.80 38.21
N TYR A 333 7.51 -12.80 37.04
CA TYR A 333 7.28 -13.98 36.19
C TYR A 333 8.57 -14.61 35.60
N VAL A 334 9.73 -13.99 35.87
CA VAL A 334 11.05 -14.42 35.41
C VAL A 334 11.51 -15.77 35.99
N SER A 335 10.88 -16.23 37.08
CA SER A 335 11.06 -17.58 37.64
C SER A 335 9.95 -18.57 37.25
N GLU A 336 8.94 -18.12 36.50
CA GLU A 336 7.80 -18.91 36.01
C GLU A 336 7.92 -19.25 34.52
N VAL A 337 8.90 -18.67 33.82
CA VAL A 337 9.27 -19.04 32.44
C VAL A 337 10.52 -19.93 32.44
N ASP A 338 10.55 -20.90 31.53
CA ASP A 338 11.79 -21.58 31.13
C ASP A 338 12.45 -20.76 29.99
N PRO A 339 13.61 -20.13 30.21
CA PRO A 339 14.33 -19.42 29.16
C PRO A 339 15.10 -20.36 28.22
N GLY A 340 15.07 -21.68 28.44
CA GLY A 340 15.98 -22.68 27.87
C GLY A 340 16.21 -22.59 26.37
N GLU A 341 15.19 -22.31 25.55
CA GLU A 341 15.36 -22.12 24.10
C GLU A 341 16.21 -20.88 23.79
N VAL A 342 15.83 -19.72 24.33
CA VAL A 342 16.51 -18.44 24.07
C VAL A 342 17.91 -18.44 24.69
N LEU A 343 18.05 -19.03 25.87
CA LEU A 343 19.32 -19.21 26.59
C LEU A 343 20.28 -20.12 25.83
N ALA A 344 19.83 -21.29 25.34
CA ALA A 344 20.68 -22.22 24.60
C ALA A 344 21.11 -21.66 23.25
N GLU A 345 20.20 -21.00 22.51
CA GLU A 345 20.58 -20.32 21.26
C GLU A 345 21.55 -19.16 21.51
N ALA A 346 21.28 -18.28 22.49
CA ALA A 346 22.16 -17.14 22.80
C ALA A 346 23.54 -17.60 23.29
N ARG A 347 23.59 -18.63 24.15
CA ARG A 347 24.82 -19.27 24.64
C ARG A 347 25.69 -19.74 23.47
N ALA A 348 25.11 -20.51 22.55
CA ALA A 348 25.84 -21.04 21.40
C ALA A 348 26.42 -19.93 20.49
N LEU A 349 25.74 -18.79 20.35
CA LEU A 349 26.26 -17.62 19.63
C LEU A 349 27.43 -16.94 20.38
N VAL A 350 27.37 -16.86 21.72
CA VAL A 350 28.41 -16.26 22.56
C VAL A 350 29.65 -17.16 22.58
N GLU A 351 29.50 -18.43 22.93
CA GLU A 351 30.59 -19.41 23.06
C GLU A 351 31.37 -19.53 21.74
N ALA A 352 30.69 -19.82 20.63
CA ALA A 352 31.31 -19.94 19.31
C ALA A 352 31.83 -18.61 18.73
N THR A 353 31.49 -17.45 19.32
CA THR A 353 32.17 -16.18 19.03
C THR A 353 33.46 -16.08 19.83
N MET A 354 33.41 -16.33 21.14
CA MET A 354 34.55 -16.23 22.06
C MET A 354 35.66 -17.26 21.75
N GLU A 355 35.31 -18.44 21.22
CA GLU A 355 36.27 -19.42 20.70
C GLU A 355 37.16 -18.88 19.57
N LEU A 356 36.71 -17.86 18.82
CA LEU A 356 37.46 -17.33 17.68
C LEU A 356 38.66 -16.48 18.10
N HIS A 357 38.61 -15.81 19.26
CA HIS A 357 39.70 -14.97 19.77
C HIS A 357 39.49 -14.49 21.22
N ALA A 358 40.57 -14.32 21.98
CA ALA A 358 40.54 -13.82 23.36
C ALA A 358 40.32 -12.29 23.49
N ASP A 359 40.63 -11.50 22.46
CA ASP A 359 40.12 -10.12 22.32
C ASP A 359 38.74 -10.16 21.65
N VAL A 360 37.73 -9.62 22.34
CA VAL A 360 36.32 -9.70 21.96
C VAL A 360 36.03 -8.94 20.66
N GLY A 361 36.77 -7.86 20.38
CA GLY A 361 36.61 -7.10 19.14
C GLY A 361 37.03 -7.91 17.91
N ALA A 362 38.15 -8.61 17.99
CA ALA A 362 38.62 -9.50 16.93
C ALA A 362 37.73 -10.74 16.82
N ALA A 363 37.20 -11.26 17.94
CA ALA A 363 36.20 -12.33 17.96
C ALA A 363 34.93 -11.93 17.20
N LEU A 364 34.34 -10.77 17.53
CA LEU A 364 33.17 -10.19 16.82
C LEU A 364 33.44 -10.02 15.33
N THR A 365 34.58 -9.42 14.98
CA THR A 365 34.98 -9.22 13.56
C THR A 365 35.08 -10.55 12.81
N ARG A 366 35.68 -11.58 13.43
CA ARG A 366 35.78 -12.94 12.86
C ARG A 366 34.41 -13.62 12.74
N ALA A 367 33.54 -13.46 13.74
CA ALA A 367 32.22 -14.10 13.76
C ALA A 367 31.31 -13.58 12.63
N PHE A 368 31.24 -12.26 12.43
CA PHE A 368 30.54 -11.67 11.30
C PHE A 368 31.17 -12.06 9.96
N ALA A 369 32.50 -11.98 9.83
CA ALA A 369 33.19 -12.40 8.61
C ALA A 369 32.95 -13.89 8.26
N ALA A 370 32.81 -14.77 9.25
CA ALA A 370 32.51 -16.20 9.06
C ALA A 370 31.03 -16.50 8.79
N GLY A 371 30.11 -15.63 9.22
CA GLY A 371 28.66 -15.84 9.28
C GLY A 371 28.17 -16.58 10.54
N LEU A 372 28.99 -16.62 11.58
CA LEU A 372 28.65 -17.18 12.91
C LEU A 372 27.81 -16.20 13.74
N LEU A 373 27.92 -14.90 13.44
CA LEU A 373 26.92 -13.87 13.74
C LEU A 373 26.46 -13.27 12.40
N ASP A 374 25.15 -13.06 12.24
CA ASP A 374 24.54 -12.56 11.01
C ASP A 374 23.12 -12.03 11.30
N VAL A 375 22.92 -10.72 11.18
CA VAL A 375 21.67 -10.03 11.54
C VAL A 375 20.66 -10.14 10.39
N PRO A 376 19.48 -10.74 10.61
CA PRO A 376 18.49 -10.89 9.54
C PRO A 376 18.01 -9.52 9.04
N PHE A 377 17.86 -9.38 7.72
CA PHE A 377 17.45 -8.14 7.03
C PHE A 377 18.42 -6.94 7.17
N CYS A 378 19.60 -7.11 7.76
CA CYS A 378 20.62 -6.05 7.80
C CYS A 378 21.24 -5.80 6.41
N LEU A 379 21.50 -4.53 6.08
CA LEU A 379 22.00 -4.07 4.78
C LEU A 379 23.49 -3.68 4.80
N HIS A 380 24.19 -3.87 5.92
CA HIS A 380 25.61 -3.56 6.05
C HIS A 380 26.49 -4.56 5.29
N GLU A 381 27.54 -4.09 4.61
CA GLU A 381 28.35 -4.93 3.71
C GLU A 381 29.13 -6.06 4.44
N ASP A 382 29.55 -5.81 5.69
CA ASP A 382 30.14 -6.84 6.57
C ASP A 382 29.13 -7.89 7.09
N ASN A 383 27.82 -7.65 6.96
CA ASN A 383 26.79 -8.58 7.40
C ASN A 383 26.46 -9.60 6.29
N ARG A 384 26.52 -10.91 6.59
CA ARG A 384 26.48 -11.94 5.54
C ARG A 384 25.13 -12.15 4.87
N GLY A 385 24.01 -11.77 5.49
CA GLY A 385 22.67 -11.85 4.88
C GLY A 385 22.22 -13.28 4.55
N LEU A 386 22.80 -14.27 5.22
CA LEU A 386 22.45 -15.69 5.10
C LEU A 386 21.34 -16.09 6.09
N THR A 387 21.06 -15.27 7.11
CA THR A 387 19.97 -15.47 8.06
C THR A 387 18.65 -14.84 7.64
N GLN A 388 17.56 -15.42 8.12
CA GLN A 388 16.21 -14.88 8.00
C GLN A 388 15.38 -15.30 9.23
N ALA A 389 14.51 -14.40 9.67
CA ALA A 389 13.59 -14.62 10.79
C ALA A 389 12.15 -14.34 10.35
N ALA A 390 11.18 -14.86 11.09
CA ALA A 390 9.76 -14.54 10.91
C ALA A 390 9.02 -14.54 12.24
N VAL A 391 7.87 -13.86 12.25
CA VAL A 391 6.85 -14.00 13.30
C VAL A 391 6.05 -15.27 13.03
N ASP A 392 5.97 -16.17 14.01
CA ASP A 392 5.17 -17.41 13.96
C ASP A 392 3.67 -17.16 14.24
N GLY A 393 2.87 -18.23 14.37
CA GLY A 393 1.42 -18.10 14.57
C GLY A 393 1.04 -17.61 15.97
N GLU A 394 1.89 -17.92 16.94
CA GLU A 394 1.80 -17.54 18.34
C GLU A 394 2.29 -16.10 18.58
N GLY A 395 2.96 -15.50 17.59
CA GLY A 395 3.46 -14.14 17.62
C GLY A 395 4.90 -13.99 18.08
N ARG A 396 5.68 -15.08 18.18
CA ARG A 396 7.09 -15.10 18.59
C ARG A 396 8.01 -14.94 17.37
N LEU A 397 9.22 -14.42 17.56
CA LEU A 397 10.24 -14.39 16.52
C LEU A 397 11.03 -15.70 16.49
N ARG A 398 11.08 -16.33 15.32
CA ARG A 398 11.78 -17.60 15.06
C ARG A 398 12.73 -17.47 13.87
N TRP A 399 13.81 -18.25 13.89
CA TRP A 399 14.68 -18.42 12.73
C TRP A 399 13.98 -19.22 11.63
N THR A 400 13.86 -18.64 10.44
CA THR A 400 13.40 -19.35 9.23
C THR A 400 14.57 -19.85 8.38
N ARG A 401 15.72 -19.17 8.49
CA ARG A 401 17.00 -19.56 7.90
C ARG A 401 18.11 -19.17 8.87
N THR A 402 18.91 -20.13 9.32
CA THR A 402 20.02 -19.90 10.26
C THR A 402 21.36 -19.61 9.57
N GLY A 403 21.44 -19.70 8.24
CA GLY A 403 22.66 -19.35 7.49
C GLY A 403 23.86 -20.23 7.88
N ARG A 404 24.80 -19.64 8.64
CA ARG A 404 25.95 -20.32 9.26
C ARG A 404 25.97 -20.20 10.80
N LEU A 405 24.92 -19.65 11.42
CA LEU A 405 24.85 -19.53 12.87
C LEU A 405 25.01 -20.91 13.54
N PRO A 406 25.78 -21.02 14.64
CA PRO A 406 26.06 -22.26 15.37
C PRO A 406 24.88 -22.79 16.21
N LEU A 407 23.65 -22.64 15.70
CA LEU A 407 22.43 -23.03 16.41
C LEU A 407 22.08 -24.52 16.20
N PRO A 408 21.45 -25.19 17.19
CA PRO A 408 21.00 -26.58 17.04
C PRO A 408 20.10 -26.80 15.83
N ARG A 409 20.28 -27.93 15.12
CA ARG A 409 19.41 -28.31 13.99
C ARG A 409 18.01 -28.67 14.48
N ARG A 410 17.06 -27.73 14.37
CA ARG A 410 15.66 -27.91 14.76
C ARG A 410 14.94 -28.84 13.77
N THR A 411 14.19 -29.83 14.28
CA THR A 411 13.39 -30.80 13.52
C THR A 411 11.97 -30.28 13.17
N VAL A 412 11.81 -28.96 13.12
CA VAL A 412 10.53 -28.27 12.85
C VAL A 412 10.32 -28.14 11.33
N PRO A 413 9.09 -28.26 10.80
CA PRO A 413 8.81 -28.05 9.38
C PRO A 413 9.40 -26.73 8.87
N ARG A 414 10.05 -26.78 7.70
CA ARG A 414 10.76 -25.65 7.11
C ARG A 414 9.75 -24.52 6.79
N PRO A 415 9.80 -23.37 7.47
CA PRO A 415 8.80 -22.32 7.30
C PRO A 415 8.86 -21.71 5.90
N ALA A 416 7.73 -21.18 5.43
CA ALA A 416 7.61 -20.59 4.11
C ALA A 416 8.59 -19.41 3.92
N PRO A 417 9.14 -19.19 2.71
CA PRO A 417 10.04 -18.08 2.45
C PRO A 417 9.39 -16.73 2.78
N VAL A 418 10.10 -15.85 3.50
CA VAL A 418 9.56 -14.51 3.82
C VAL A 418 9.54 -13.67 2.53
N THR A 419 8.36 -13.56 1.92
CA THR A 419 8.10 -12.69 0.77
C THR A 419 8.10 -11.22 1.19
N ALA A 420 8.21 -10.29 0.24
CA ALA A 420 8.11 -8.86 0.52
C ALA A 420 6.76 -8.48 1.21
N ALA A 421 5.67 -9.16 0.86
CA ALA A 421 4.37 -8.97 1.52
C ALA A 421 4.38 -9.48 2.97
N ARG A 422 4.93 -10.69 3.22
CA ARG A 422 5.05 -11.23 4.59
C ARG A 422 6.00 -10.38 5.45
N LEU A 423 7.06 -9.82 4.87
CA LEU A 423 7.95 -8.88 5.56
C LEU A 423 7.21 -7.60 5.97
N LEU A 424 6.41 -7.01 5.08
CA LEU A 424 5.61 -5.82 5.42
C LEU A 424 4.56 -6.09 6.50
N GLN A 425 3.90 -7.27 6.49
CA GLN A 425 3.03 -7.72 7.56
C GLN A 425 3.79 -7.87 8.90
N MET A 426 4.96 -8.52 8.88
CA MET A 426 5.80 -8.71 10.07
C MET A 426 6.31 -7.40 10.66
N LEU A 427 6.73 -6.44 9.83
CA LEU A 427 7.18 -5.12 10.27
C LEU A 427 6.05 -4.35 10.98
N ARG A 428 4.81 -4.48 10.50
CA ARG A 428 3.64 -3.89 11.16
C ARG A 428 3.11 -4.69 12.35
N TYR A 429 3.49 -5.96 12.53
CA TYR A 429 2.83 -6.88 13.47
C TYR A 429 2.62 -6.30 14.86
N THR A 430 3.64 -5.69 15.50
CA THR A 430 3.47 -5.11 16.85
C THR A 430 2.74 -3.77 16.84
N ALA A 431 2.89 -2.96 15.79
CA ALA A 431 2.11 -1.73 15.60
C ALA A 431 0.64 -2.08 15.55
N ASP A 432 0.27 -2.88 14.55
CA ASP A 432 -1.06 -3.40 14.32
C ASP A 432 -1.53 -4.10 15.60
N ARG A 433 -0.84 -5.11 16.16
CA ARG A 433 -1.22 -5.79 17.43
C ARG A 433 -1.50 -4.88 18.63
N HIS A 434 -0.94 -3.68 18.70
CA HIS A 434 -1.25 -2.73 19.78
C HIS A 434 -2.28 -1.67 19.38
N ASP A 435 -2.42 -1.34 18.11
CA ASP A 435 -3.51 -0.51 17.50
C ASP A 435 -5.14 -1.00 17.71
N LEU A 436 -4.66 -2.35 17.55
CA LEU A 436 -4.89 -3.82 17.82
C LEU A 436 -5.15 -4.44 19.21
N LEU A 437 -4.85 -3.76 20.36
CA LEU A 437 -5.32 -4.22 21.69
C LEU A 437 -6.04 -3.19 22.62
N ALA A 438 -6.45 -2.00 22.15
CA ALA A 438 -7.15 -0.95 22.92
C ALA A 438 -8.48 -0.32 22.39
N LEU A 439 -9.07 -0.61 21.20
CA LEU A 439 -10.37 0.04 20.82
C LEU A 439 -11.55 -0.45 21.66
N GLU A 440 -11.82 -1.75 21.75
CA GLU A 440 -12.80 -2.40 22.66
C GLU A 440 -12.28 -2.43 24.11
N ALA A 441 -11.18 -1.73 24.41
CA ALA A 441 -10.92 -1.22 25.77
C ALA A 441 -11.64 0.12 26.02
N ALA A 442 -12.31 0.71 25.02
CA ALA A 442 -13.36 1.72 25.17
C ALA A 442 -14.68 1.06 25.56
N ASP A 443 -14.93 -0.15 25.05
CA ASP A 443 -16.18 -0.89 25.23
C ASP A 443 -16.19 -1.69 26.56
N ASP A 444 -15.35 -1.27 27.50
CA ASP A 444 -15.02 -1.91 28.78
C ASP A 444 -15.17 -0.86 29.90
N PRO A 445 -16.35 -0.78 30.56
CA PRO A 445 -16.67 0.32 31.48
C PRO A 445 -15.77 0.44 32.71
N ASP A 446 -15.17 -0.66 33.16
CA ASP A 446 -14.49 -0.73 34.47
C ASP A 446 -13.16 0.03 34.51
N TRP A 447 -12.60 0.45 33.36
CA TRP A 447 -11.43 1.34 33.35
C TRP A 447 -11.76 2.79 33.74
N ALA A 448 -13.04 3.13 33.94
CA ALA A 448 -13.48 4.42 34.48
C ALA A 448 -13.71 4.41 36.01
N GLY A 449 -13.78 3.25 36.66
CA GLY A 449 -14.31 3.11 38.03
C GLY A 449 -13.39 2.43 39.04
N LEU A 450 -12.58 3.21 39.77
CA LEU A 450 -11.88 2.71 40.97
C LEU A 450 -12.81 2.66 42.21
N SER A 451 -13.89 1.89 42.14
CA SER A 451 -14.78 1.63 43.29
C SER A 451 -15.72 0.44 43.07
N GLY A 452 -15.71 -0.53 43.99
CA GLY A 452 -16.72 -1.60 44.06
C GLY A 452 -16.11 -3.01 44.19
N SER A 453 -16.48 -3.74 45.24
CA SER A 453 -16.10 -5.14 45.45
C SER A 453 -17.36 -6.03 45.41
N GLY A 454 -17.25 -7.20 44.76
CA GLY A 454 -18.35 -8.18 44.69
C GLY A 454 -17.98 -9.41 43.84
N PRO A 455 -18.11 -10.65 44.36
CA PRO A 455 -17.72 -11.86 43.64
C PRO A 455 -18.91 -12.64 43.01
N ALA A 456 -18.53 -13.60 42.16
CA ALA A 456 -19.30 -14.76 41.67
C ALA A 456 -20.36 -14.56 40.55
N ALA A 457 -20.19 -15.31 39.44
CA ALA A 457 -21.03 -16.47 39.10
C ALA A 457 -20.64 -17.12 37.75
N ARG A 458 -20.83 -18.44 37.62
CA ARG A 458 -20.94 -19.18 36.34
C ARG A 458 -22.41 -19.50 36.08
N PRO A 459 -22.99 -19.07 34.95
CA PRO A 459 -23.86 -19.98 34.15
C PRO A 459 -23.81 -19.63 32.64
N PRO A 460 -24.71 -20.15 31.77
CA PRO A 460 -25.06 -21.55 31.52
C PRO A 460 -24.78 -21.96 30.04
N GLY A 461 -25.39 -23.05 29.56
CA GLY A 461 -25.10 -23.67 28.24
C GLY A 461 -25.54 -22.89 26.98
N ALA A 462 -25.03 -23.34 25.83
CA ALA A 462 -25.12 -22.64 24.55
C ALA A 462 -26.52 -22.70 23.89
N GLY A 463 -27.11 -21.52 23.66
CA GLY A 463 -28.15 -21.30 22.66
C GLY A 463 -27.54 -20.85 21.32
N ARG A 464 -28.17 -21.18 20.20
CA ARG A 464 -27.73 -20.70 18.87
C ARG A 464 -28.08 -19.22 18.72
N GLN A 465 -27.06 -18.39 18.49
CA GLN A 465 -27.25 -16.97 18.18
C GLN A 465 -27.79 -16.78 16.76
N GLU A 466 -28.49 -15.66 16.52
CA GLU A 466 -28.93 -15.32 15.17
C GLU A 466 -27.73 -15.01 14.25
N PRO A 467 -27.73 -15.48 12.99
CA PRO A 467 -26.66 -15.18 12.06
C PRO A 467 -26.65 -13.69 11.68
N TYR A 468 -25.47 -13.15 11.37
CA TYR A 468 -25.29 -11.81 10.80
C TYR A 468 -25.43 -11.88 9.28
N ARG A 469 -26.20 -10.97 8.68
CA ARG A 469 -26.68 -11.12 7.30
C ARG A 469 -26.13 -10.02 6.39
N ILE A 470 -25.37 -10.40 5.36
CA ILE A 470 -24.82 -9.46 4.36
C ILE A 470 -25.41 -9.78 2.99
N ALA A 471 -25.99 -8.81 2.30
CA ALA A 471 -26.44 -8.98 0.91
C ALA A 471 -25.41 -8.38 -0.06
N VAL A 472 -25.03 -9.12 -1.11
CA VAL A 472 -24.18 -8.66 -2.21
C VAL A 472 -25.00 -8.70 -3.50
N VAL A 473 -25.35 -7.52 -4.02
CA VAL A 473 -26.30 -7.35 -5.14
C VAL A 473 -25.53 -7.02 -6.41
N GLY A 474 -25.65 -7.91 -7.40
CA GLY A 474 -24.66 -8.07 -8.46
C GLY A 474 -23.47 -8.86 -7.92
N THR A 475 -23.10 -9.95 -8.58
CA THR A 475 -22.03 -10.85 -8.08
C THR A 475 -20.97 -11.18 -9.12
N GLY A 476 -20.98 -10.51 -10.27
CA GLY A 476 -19.82 -10.44 -11.17
C GLY A 476 -18.56 -9.90 -10.46
N PRO A 477 -17.41 -9.74 -11.15
CA PRO A 477 -16.09 -9.65 -10.52
C PRO A 477 -15.91 -8.69 -9.34
N ARG A 478 -16.63 -7.56 -9.28
CA ARG A 478 -16.58 -6.63 -8.13
C ARG A 478 -17.31 -7.15 -6.89
N GLY A 479 -18.48 -7.77 -7.07
CA GLY A 479 -19.17 -8.48 -6.00
C GLY A 479 -18.40 -9.73 -5.59
N LEU A 480 -17.88 -10.48 -6.56
CA LEU A 480 -17.04 -11.65 -6.27
C LEU A 480 -15.75 -11.29 -5.50
N SER A 481 -15.10 -10.16 -5.78
CA SER A 481 -13.95 -9.71 -4.98
C SER A 481 -14.32 -9.32 -3.54
N VAL A 482 -15.56 -8.85 -3.30
CA VAL A 482 -16.05 -8.63 -1.93
C VAL A 482 -16.35 -9.96 -1.24
N LEU A 483 -16.99 -10.93 -1.94
CA LEU A 483 -17.20 -12.29 -1.42
C LEU A 483 -15.87 -12.98 -1.07
N GLU A 484 -14.84 -12.79 -1.90
CA GLU A 484 -13.48 -13.30 -1.66
C GLU A 484 -12.89 -12.68 -0.39
N ARG A 485 -12.89 -11.35 -0.26
CA ARG A 485 -12.34 -10.69 0.94
C ARG A 485 -13.15 -10.95 2.21
N LEU A 486 -14.48 -11.13 2.13
CA LEU A 486 -15.32 -11.57 3.26
C LEU A 486 -14.90 -12.96 3.75
N ALA A 487 -14.78 -13.94 2.85
CA ALA A 487 -14.38 -15.31 3.21
C ALA A 487 -12.94 -15.39 3.71
N ALA A 488 -12.01 -14.63 3.12
CA ALA A 488 -10.63 -14.57 3.57
C ALA A 488 -10.52 -13.96 4.98
N ARG A 489 -11.21 -12.85 5.26
CA ARG A 489 -11.23 -12.23 6.59
C ARG A 489 -11.87 -13.14 7.65
N LEU A 490 -12.92 -13.90 7.31
CA LEU A 490 -13.51 -14.89 8.22
C LEU A 490 -12.63 -16.13 8.46
N ALA A 491 -11.72 -16.45 7.53
CA ALA A 491 -10.70 -17.48 7.71
C ALA A 491 -9.51 -16.99 8.56
N GLU A 492 -9.16 -15.71 8.44
CA GLU A 492 -8.15 -15.03 9.27
C GLU A 492 -8.68 -14.76 10.70
N ARG A 493 -9.98 -14.47 10.85
CA ARG A 493 -10.67 -14.15 12.11
C ARG A 493 -12.17 -14.50 12.01
N SER A 494 -12.58 -15.62 12.59
CA SER A 494 -14.00 -16.02 12.61
C SER A 494 -14.87 -15.08 13.44
N ALA A 495 -16.15 -14.94 13.06
CA ALA A 495 -17.12 -14.13 13.80
C ALA A 495 -17.75 -14.91 14.97
N PRO A 496 -18.14 -14.24 16.08
CA PRO A 496 -18.80 -14.88 17.23
C PRO A 496 -20.21 -15.40 16.92
N ARG A 497 -20.91 -14.77 15.97
CA ARG A 497 -22.15 -15.28 15.37
C ARG A 497 -21.89 -15.73 13.92
N PRO A 498 -22.55 -16.79 13.42
CA PRO A 498 -22.40 -17.23 12.02
C PRO A 498 -22.74 -16.11 11.03
N VAL A 499 -22.08 -16.06 9.88
CA VAL A 499 -22.37 -15.07 8.83
C VAL A 499 -23.15 -15.72 7.68
N GLU A 500 -24.35 -15.23 7.40
CA GLU A 500 -25.13 -15.56 6.19
C GLU A 500 -24.87 -14.50 5.12
N VAL A 501 -24.45 -14.91 3.92
CA VAL A 501 -24.21 -13.99 2.80
C VAL A 501 -25.15 -14.30 1.64
N TYR A 502 -26.03 -13.36 1.31
CA TYR A 502 -26.94 -13.44 0.16
C TYR A 502 -26.24 -12.90 -1.08
N ALA A 503 -25.69 -13.79 -1.90
CA ALA A 503 -25.05 -13.48 -3.17
C ALA A 503 -26.09 -13.45 -4.30
N ILE A 504 -26.59 -12.27 -4.66
CA ILE A 504 -27.77 -12.08 -5.50
C ILE A 504 -27.39 -11.51 -6.89
N ASP A 505 -27.74 -12.23 -7.96
CA ASP A 505 -27.55 -11.77 -9.35
C ASP A 505 -28.66 -12.27 -10.26
N ALA A 506 -29.12 -11.47 -11.22
CA ALA A 506 -30.20 -11.88 -12.13
C ALA A 506 -29.76 -12.97 -13.15
N HIS A 507 -28.46 -13.11 -13.42
CA HIS A 507 -27.93 -13.97 -14.48
C HIS A 507 -27.21 -15.22 -13.94
N GLU A 508 -25.96 -15.09 -13.50
CA GLU A 508 -25.15 -16.20 -12.98
C GLU A 508 -24.41 -15.71 -11.74
N VAL A 509 -24.52 -16.42 -10.62
CA VAL A 509 -23.91 -15.98 -9.35
C VAL A 509 -22.40 -16.24 -9.41
N GLY A 510 -21.59 -15.18 -9.32
CA GLY A 510 -20.11 -15.19 -9.49
C GLY A 510 -19.63 -14.62 -10.83
N PRO A 511 -20.09 -15.14 -11.99
CA PRO A 511 -19.75 -14.55 -13.29
C PRO A 511 -20.55 -13.27 -13.62
N GLY A 512 -21.80 -13.18 -13.17
CA GLY A 512 -22.74 -12.12 -13.52
C GLY A 512 -23.09 -12.07 -15.02
N ARG A 513 -23.81 -11.02 -15.41
CA ARG A 513 -24.32 -10.82 -16.79
C ARG A 513 -23.25 -10.92 -17.90
N VAL A 514 -22.11 -10.26 -17.71
CA VAL A 514 -21.09 -10.04 -18.76
C VAL A 514 -20.21 -11.27 -18.98
N TRP A 515 -20.02 -12.10 -17.95
CA TRP A 515 -19.09 -13.24 -17.98
C TRP A 515 -19.80 -14.59 -17.88
N ARG A 516 -21.11 -14.66 -18.19
CA ARG A 516 -21.87 -15.93 -18.28
C ARG A 516 -21.07 -17.07 -18.93
N THR A 517 -21.09 -18.22 -18.28
CA THR A 517 -20.29 -19.42 -18.59
C THR A 517 -20.64 -20.08 -19.93
N GLY A 518 -21.88 -19.90 -20.40
CA GLY A 518 -22.38 -20.47 -21.66
C GLY A 518 -22.19 -19.61 -22.92
N GLN A 519 -21.40 -18.52 -22.86
CA GLN A 519 -21.23 -17.63 -24.02
C GLN A 519 -20.46 -18.29 -25.19
N PRO A 520 -20.71 -17.88 -26.45
CA PRO A 520 -19.96 -18.39 -27.60
C PRO A 520 -18.45 -18.13 -27.49
N ARG A 521 -17.61 -19.12 -27.86
CA ARG A 521 -16.14 -19.01 -27.80
C ARG A 521 -15.57 -17.86 -28.66
N TRP A 522 -16.32 -17.30 -29.61
CA TRP A 522 -15.91 -16.11 -30.39
C TRP A 522 -16.07 -14.78 -29.62
N SER A 523 -16.76 -14.76 -28.48
CA SER A 523 -16.82 -13.61 -27.55
C SER A 523 -15.55 -13.60 -26.69
N MET A 524 -14.71 -12.57 -26.81
CA MET A 524 -13.37 -12.56 -26.20
C MET A 524 -13.14 -11.46 -25.17
N MET A 525 -12.23 -11.71 -24.23
CA MET A 525 -11.60 -10.66 -23.43
C MET A 525 -10.70 -9.76 -24.30
N ASN A 526 -10.38 -8.57 -23.80
CA ASN A 526 -9.36 -7.68 -24.39
C ASN A 526 -8.09 -7.57 -23.51
N THR A 527 -7.99 -8.33 -22.42
CA THR A 527 -6.79 -8.42 -21.56
C THR A 527 -6.27 -9.86 -21.57
N VAL A 528 -4.94 -10.02 -21.54
CA VAL A 528 -4.27 -11.33 -21.61
C VAL A 528 -4.47 -12.12 -20.32
N CYS A 529 -4.66 -13.44 -20.39
CA CYS A 529 -5.00 -14.23 -19.20
C CYS A 529 -3.88 -14.31 -18.15
N GLY A 530 -2.61 -14.12 -18.53
CA GLY A 530 -1.50 -13.97 -17.58
C GLY A 530 -1.56 -12.69 -16.75
N GLU A 531 -2.31 -11.66 -17.17
CA GLU A 531 -2.51 -10.43 -16.40
C GLU A 531 -3.78 -10.46 -15.51
N VAL A 532 -4.49 -11.59 -15.41
CA VAL A 532 -5.82 -11.67 -14.78
C VAL A 532 -5.84 -12.61 -13.58
N THR A 533 -6.30 -12.12 -12.44
CA THR A 533 -6.75 -12.95 -11.30
C THR A 533 -7.98 -12.33 -10.63
N ILE A 534 -8.73 -13.14 -9.88
CA ILE A 534 -9.77 -12.69 -8.93
C ILE A 534 -9.30 -12.79 -7.47
N TYR A 535 -8.34 -13.67 -7.17
CA TYR A 535 -7.83 -13.90 -5.81
C TYR A 535 -6.99 -12.74 -5.29
N SER A 536 -7.09 -12.44 -4.00
CA SER A 536 -6.31 -11.37 -3.37
C SER A 536 -4.85 -11.74 -3.12
N GLY A 537 -4.43 -12.99 -3.36
CA GLY A 537 -3.06 -13.44 -3.21
C GLY A 537 -2.71 -14.59 -4.16
N PRO A 538 -1.40 -14.83 -4.41
CA PRO A 538 -0.92 -15.88 -5.30
C PRO A 538 -1.18 -17.28 -4.71
N PRO A 539 -1.02 -18.35 -5.51
CA PRO A 539 -0.97 -19.72 -4.99
C PRO A 539 0.15 -19.89 -3.96
N ASP A 540 -0.13 -20.59 -2.87
CA ASP A 540 0.82 -20.88 -1.78
C ASP A 540 1.19 -22.37 -1.68
N GLY A 541 0.81 -23.16 -2.70
CA GLY A 541 0.96 -24.62 -2.72
C GLY A 541 -0.18 -25.39 -2.04
N GLY A 542 -1.07 -24.69 -1.32
CA GLY A 542 -2.32 -25.27 -0.84
C GLY A 542 -3.41 -25.30 -1.91
N PRO A 543 -4.55 -25.96 -1.65
CA PRO A 543 -5.74 -25.85 -2.48
C PRO A 543 -6.19 -24.38 -2.58
N ALA A 544 -6.59 -23.95 -3.79
CA ALA A 544 -7.08 -22.60 -4.02
C ALA A 544 -8.24 -22.25 -3.08
N ARG A 545 -8.26 -21.02 -2.56
CA ARG A 545 -9.21 -20.52 -1.55
C ARG A 545 -9.19 -18.99 -1.54
N ALA A 546 -10.10 -18.35 -0.82
CA ALA A 546 -10.01 -16.91 -0.64
C ALA A 546 -8.68 -16.51 0.04
N GLY A 547 -8.04 -15.46 -0.45
CA GLY A 547 -6.69 -15.05 -0.04
C GLY A 547 -5.54 -15.70 -0.82
N ALA A 548 -5.72 -16.86 -1.46
CA ALA A 548 -4.64 -17.57 -2.18
C ALA A 548 -5.19 -18.48 -3.30
N GLY A 549 -4.92 -18.13 -4.57
CA GLY A 549 -5.36 -18.94 -5.70
C GLY A 549 -4.75 -18.55 -7.06
N PRO A 550 -4.96 -19.38 -8.10
CA PRO A 550 -4.34 -19.24 -9.41
C PRO A 550 -4.86 -18.04 -10.19
N SER A 551 -4.00 -17.48 -11.05
CA SER A 551 -4.43 -16.61 -12.15
C SER A 551 -5.32 -17.35 -13.16
N LEU A 552 -6.01 -16.59 -14.01
CA LEU A 552 -6.81 -17.15 -15.10
C LEU A 552 -5.95 -18.03 -16.03
N TYR A 553 -4.72 -17.62 -16.33
CA TYR A 553 -3.81 -18.43 -17.16
C TYR A 553 -3.43 -19.76 -16.48
N GLU A 554 -3.05 -19.74 -15.19
CA GLU A 554 -2.65 -20.96 -14.48
C GLU A 554 -3.82 -21.96 -14.38
N TRP A 555 -5.02 -21.48 -14.04
CA TRP A 555 -6.23 -22.31 -14.01
C TRP A 555 -6.64 -22.81 -15.41
N TRP A 556 -6.51 -21.98 -16.46
CA TRP A 556 -6.89 -22.37 -17.82
C TRP A 556 -5.91 -23.39 -18.42
N ARG A 557 -4.61 -23.25 -18.15
CA ARG A 557 -3.58 -24.25 -18.50
C ARG A 557 -3.90 -25.61 -17.89
N ASP A 558 -4.40 -25.63 -16.66
CA ASP A 558 -4.69 -26.88 -15.95
C ASP A 558 -6.06 -27.49 -16.33
N THR A 559 -6.83 -26.85 -17.23
CA THR A 559 -8.17 -27.29 -17.67
C THR A 559 -8.33 -27.45 -19.20
N ASP A 560 -7.59 -26.69 -20.02
CA ASP A 560 -7.58 -26.75 -21.50
C ASP A 560 -6.17 -26.32 -21.99
N PRO A 561 -5.12 -27.15 -21.75
CA PRO A 561 -3.71 -26.77 -21.94
C PRO A 561 -3.35 -26.41 -23.39
N GLU A 562 -4.01 -27.02 -24.37
CA GLU A 562 -3.80 -26.74 -25.81
C GLU A 562 -4.30 -25.35 -26.22
N ALA A 563 -5.23 -24.75 -25.45
CA ALA A 563 -5.79 -23.43 -25.73
C ALA A 563 -5.15 -22.30 -24.89
N ALA A 564 -4.42 -22.63 -23.83
CA ALA A 564 -3.97 -21.69 -22.82
C ALA A 564 -2.49 -21.25 -23.01
N ALA A 565 -2.28 -19.95 -23.23
CA ALA A 565 -0.95 -19.32 -23.25
C ALA A 565 -0.96 -18.03 -22.41
N PRO A 566 0.17 -17.58 -21.83
CA PRO A 566 0.16 -16.47 -20.87
C PRO A 566 -0.15 -15.11 -21.52
N ASP A 567 0.11 -14.95 -22.82
CA ASP A 567 -0.02 -13.71 -23.59
C ASP A 567 -1.25 -13.65 -24.51
N VAL A 568 -2.10 -14.69 -24.54
CA VAL A 568 -3.37 -14.66 -25.28
C VAL A 568 -4.53 -14.12 -24.44
N CYS A 569 -5.59 -13.67 -25.11
CA CYS A 569 -6.83 -13.23 -24.45
C CYS A 569 -7.87 -14.34 -24.50
N ALA A 570 -8.36 -14.78 -23.34
CA ALA A 570 -9.32 -15.87 -23.24
C ALA A 570 -10.72 -15.49 -23.80
N PRO A 571 -11.54 -16.48 -24.23
CA PRO A 571 -12.97 -16.29 -24.42
C PRO A 571 -13.67 -15.85 -23.13
N ARG A 572 -14.74 -15.04 -23.22
CA ARG A 572 -15.48 -14.55 -22.02
C ARG A 572 -16.08 -15.69 -21.20
N ALA A 573 -16.51 -16.76 -21.85
CA ALA A 573 -16.99 -17.98 -21.21
C ALA A 573 -15.94 -18.67 -20.32
N VAL A 574 -14.66 -18.68 -20.75
CA VAL A 574 -13.55 -19.27 -19.99
C VAL A 574 -13.26 -18.44 -18.72
N TYR A 575 -13.28 -17.11 -18.82
CA TYR A 575 -13.20 -16.27 -17.61
C TYR A 575 -14.43 -16.44 -16.72
N GLY A 576 -15.62 -16.63 -17.29
CA GLY A 576 -16.81 -17.02 -16.55
C GLY A 576 -16.65 -18.30 -15.74
N GLN A 577 -16.09 -19.34 -16.36
CA GLN A 577 -15.83 -20.63 -15.73
C GLN A 577 -14.78 -20.51 -14.63
N TYR A 578 -13.75 -19.68 -14.81
CA TYR A 578 -12.81 -19.30 -13.75
C TYR A 578 -13.46 -18.55 -12.59
N LEU A 579 -14.36 -17.60 -12.85
CA LEU A 579 -15.10 -16.86 -11.80
C LEU A 579 -16.05 -17.79 -11.02
N ALA A 580 -16.73 -18.70 -11.71
CA ALA A 580 -17.57 -19.72 -11.07
C ALA A 580 -16.74 -20.71 -10.24
N HIS A 581 -15.59 -21.18 -10.77
CA HIS A 581 -14.64 -21.99 -10.01
C HIS A 581 -14.12 -21.25 -8.78
N ALA A 582 -13.77 -19.97 -8.91
CA ALA A 582 -13.29 -19.17 -7.80
C ALA A 582 -14.35 -19.02 -6.70
N LEU A 583 -15.62 -18.76 -7.05
CA LEU A 583 -16.73 -18.76 -6.09
C LEU A 583 -16.84 -20.10 -5.34
N ASP A 584 -16.72 -21.21 -6.08
CA ASP A 584 -16.68 -22.58 -5.55
C ASP A 584 -15.47 -22.87 -4.63
N ARG A 585 -14.38 -22.10 -4.74
CA ARG A 585 -13.24 -22.17 -3.82
C ARG A 585 -13.38 -21.21 -2.64
N ILE A 586 -14.00 -20.05 -2.85
CA ILE A 586 -14.29 -19.03 -1.83
C ILE A 586 -15.30 -19.56 -0.81
N GLU A 587 -16.41 -20.12 -1.27
CA GLU A 587 -17.45 -20.74 -0.41
C GLU A 587 -16.86 -21.84 0.49
N ARG A 588 -15.93 -22.64 -0.04
CA ARG A 588 -15.25 -23.74 0.69
C ARG A 588 -14.00 -23.29 1.46
N THR A 589 -13.81 -21.98 1.71
CA THR A 589 -12.63 -21.48 2.44
C THR A 589 -12.77 -21.60 3.96
N VAL A 590 -14.00 -21.57 4.48
CA VAL A 590 -14.32 -21.81 5.90
C VAL A 590 -15.53 -22.75 6.01
N PRO A 591 -15.83 -23.33 7.19
CA PRO A 591 -17.02 -24.16 7.40
C PRO A 591 -18.34 -23.39 7.29
N ASP A 592 -19.41 -24.11 6.99
CA ASP A 592 -20.80 -23.65 6.88
C ASP A 592 -21.33 -22.99 8.17
N GLU A 593 -20.72 -23.33 9.31
CA GLU A 593 -20.99 -22.75 10.63
C GLU A 593 -20.38 -21.35 10.82
N VAL A 594 -19.38 -20.98 10.02
CA VAL A 594 -18.71 -19.67 10.06
C VAL A 594 -19.26 -18.75 8.98
N LEU A 595 -19.35 -19.25 7.74
CA LEU A 595 -19.88 -18.54 6.58
C LEU A 595 -20.82 -19.44 5.79
N ARG A 596 -22.08 -19.05 5.67
CA ARG A 596 -23.05 -19.69 4.77
C ARG A 596 -23.36 -18.80 3.59
N LEU A 597 -23.04 -19.28 2.38
CA LEU A 597 -23.28 -18.56 1.14
C LEU A 597 -24.62 -18.96 0.50
N HIS A 598 -25.56 -18.03 0.46
CA HIS A 598 -26.83 -18.18 -0.22
C HIS A 598 -26.74 -17.63 -1.64
N ARG A 599 -26.39 -18.50 -2.60
CA ARG A 599 -26.35 -18.17 -4.05
C ARG A 599 -27.77 -18.01 -4.60
N LEU A 600 -28.18 -16.78 -4.92
CA LEU A 600 -29.56 -16.46 -5.34
C LEU A 600 -29.59 -15.85 -6.75
N ARG A 601 -30.04 -16.65 -7.74
CA ARG A 601 -30.30 -16.15 -9.10
C ARG A 601 -31.64 -15.38 -9.15
N ARG A 602 -31.63 -14.10 -8.76
CA ARG A 602 -32.81 -13.23 -8.58
C ARG A 602 -32.50 -11.75 -8.80
N THR A 603 -33.54 -10.96 -9.05
CA THR A 603 -33.48 -9.50 -9.15
C THR A 603 -33.99 -8.86 -7.86
N VAL A 604 -33.19 -8.00 -7.24
CA VAL A 604 -33.67 -7.13 -6.14
C VAL A 604 -34.52 -6.01 -6.74
N ARG A 605 -35.77 -5.88 -6.28
CA ARG A 605 -36.77 -4.91 -6.76
C ARG A 605 -36.82 -3.65 -5.92
N THR A 606 -36.70 -3.78 -4.59
CA THR A 606 -36.61 -2.66 -3.64
C THR A 606 -35.63 -3.01 -2.52
N LEU A 607 -35.12 -1.98 -1.85
CA LEU A 607 -34.25 -2.07 -0.69
C LEU A 607 -34.71 -0.99 0.31
N ALA A 608 -35.47 -1.41 1.31
CA ALA A 608 -35.97 -0.51 2.37
C ALA A 608 -35.16 -0.71 3.66
N ARG A 609 -35.27 0.26 4.59
CA ARG A 609 -34.71 0.15 5.95
C ARG A 609 -35.85 0.01 6.94
N GLU A 610 -35.92 -1.11 7.63
CA GLU A 610 -37.01 -1.50 8.54
C GLU A 610 -36.39 -2.05 9.83
N ASP A 611 -36.87 -1.57 10.99
CA ASP A 611 -36.44 -1.99 12.34
C ASP A 611 -34.92 -2.09 12.58
N GLY A 612 -34.16 -1.20 11.92
CA GLY A 612 -32.70 -1.12 12.03
C GLY A 612 -31.93 -1.90 10.95
N HIS A 613 -32.57 -2.86 10.30
CA HIS A 613 -32.00 -3.71 9.24
C HIS A 613 -32.44 -3.23 7.84
N TYR A 614 -31.94 -3.89 6.80
CA TYR A 614 -32.35 -3.71 5.42
C TYR A 614 -33.24 -4.85 4.95
N VAL A 615 -34.32 -4.52 4.27
CA VAL A 615 -35.23 -5.51 3.67
C VAL A 615 -35.18 -5.41 2.15
N LEU A 616 -34.72 -6.49 1.53
CA LEU A 616 -34.60 -6.63 0.08
C LEU A 616 -35.80 -7.42 -0.44
N ALA A 617 -36.66 -6.80 -1.25
CA ALA A 617 -37.72 -7.54 -1.95
C ALA A 617 -37.18 -8.11 -3.27
N LEU A 618 -37.36 -9.42 -3.47
CA LEU A 618 -36.96 -10.12 -4.69
C LEU A 618 -38.08 -10.15 -5.73
N ASP A 619 -37.71 -10.44 -6.98
CA ASP A 619 -38.63 -10.61 -8.11
C ASP A 619 -39.51 -11.86 -8.04
N ASP A 620 -39.29 -12.77 -7.09
CA ASP A 620 -40.22 -13.86 -6.73
C ASP A 620 -41.05 -13.59 -5.46
N GLY A 621 -41.11 -12.33 -5.01
CA GLY A 621 -41.93 -11.90 -3.88
C GLY A 621 -41.35 -12.21 -2.49
N ARG A 622 -40.25 -12.98 -2.40
CA ARG A 622 -39.54 -13.18 -1.13
C ARG A 622 -38.92 -11.87 -0.64
N ARG A 623 -38.95 -11.66 0.67
CA ARG A 623 -38.24 -10.58 1.36
C ARG A 623 -37.06 -11.19 2.13
N LEU A 624 -35.86 -10.61 1.97
CA LEU A 624 -34.66 -10.98 2.72
C LEU A 624 -34.32 -9.87 3.70
N CYS A 625 -33.91 -10.22 4.92
CA CYS A 625 -33.36 -9.28 5.89
C CYS A 625 -31.82 -9.32 5.84
N ALA A 626 -31.17 -8.15 5.85
CA ALA A 626 -29.72 -8.01 5.89
C ALA A 626 -29.29 -6.86 6.82
N ASP A 627 -28.21 -7.06 7.58
CA ASP A 627 -27.57 -6.05 8.41
C ASP A 627 -26.72 -5.07 7.57
N ARG A 628 -26.25 -5.52 6.38
CA ARG A 628 -25.42 -4.76 5.44
C ARG A 628 -25.75 -5.11 3.99
N VAL A 629 -25.64 -4.14 3.07
CA VAL A 629 -25.91 -4.34 1.64
C VAL A 629 -24.82 -3.74 0.74
N VAL A 630 -24.18 -4.57 -0.06
CA VAL A 630 -23.14 -4.18 -1.03
C VAL A 630 -23.73 -4.17 -2.44
N LEU A 631 -23.78 -3.00 -3.08
CA LEU A 631 -24.25 -2.82 -4.45
C LEU A 631 -23.07 -2.83 -5.43
N THR A 632 -22.96 -3.88 -6.25
CA THR A 632 -21.96 -4.01 -7.32
C THR A 632 -22.60 -4.33 -8.68
N THR A 633 -23.79 -3.79 -8.91
CA THR A 633 -24.55 -3.98 -10.16
C THR A 633 -23.73 -3.59 -11.40
N GLY A 634 -23.97 -4.29 -12.51
CA GLY A 634 -23.24 -4.13 -13.76
C GLY A 634 -23.58 -2.86 -14.55
N HIS A 635 -23.34 -2.89 -15.87
CA HIS A 635 -23.77 -1.82 -16.78
C HIS A 635 -25.30 -1.64 -16.70
N PRO A 636 -25.81 -0.44 -16.33
CA PRO A 636 -27.23 -0.14 -16.29
C PRO A 636 -27.80 0.07 -17.69
N LEU A 637 -29.13 0.08 -17.81
CA LEU A 637 -29.84 0.43 -19.04
C LEU A 637 -30.57 1.77 -18.88
N PRO A 638 -29.86 2.92 -18.98
CA PRO A 638 -30.51 4.22 -18.90
C PRO A 638 -31.52 4.43 -20.04
N ARG A 639 -32.45 5.38 -19.82
CA ARG A 639 -33.34 5.93 -20.85
C ARG A 639 -32.54 6.41 -22.06
N LEU A 640 -33.08 6.20 -23.26
CA LEU A 640 -32.47 6.60 -24.53
C LEU A 640 -32.19 8.11 -24.55
N THR A 641 -31.15 8.55 -25.27
CA THR A 641 -31.00 9.98 -25.62
C THR A 641 -32.08 10.39 -26.62
N ARG A 642 -32.27 11.70 -26.83
CA ARG A 642 -33.18 12.22 -27.87
C ARG A 642 -32.93 11.56 -29.23
N ASP A 643 -31.67 11.55 -29.68
CA ASP A 643 -31.27 11.00 -30.98
C ASP A 643 -31.54 9.48 -31.07
N GLN A 644 -31.33 8.74 -29.97
CA GLN A 644 -31.64 7.31 -29.90
C GLN A 644 -33.16 7.06 -29.89
N GLN A 645 -33.95 7.92 -29.23
CA GLN A 645 -35.40 7.84 -29.23
C GLN A 645 -35.99 8.16 -30.61
N GLU A 646 -35.40 9.11 -31.34
CA GLU A 646 -35.79 9.42 -32.73
C GLU A 646 -35.60 8.20 -33.65
N LEU A 647 -34.42 7.55 -33.58
CA LEU A 647 -34.13 6.33 -34.33
C LEU A 647 -35.04 5.16 -33.93
N ALA A 648 -35.30 4.96 -32.63
CA ALA A 648 -36.20 3.93 -32.14
C ALA A 648 -37.64 4.14 -32.65
N SER A 649 -38.20 5.33 -32.43
CA SER A 649 -39.57 5.68 -32.82
C SER A 649 -39.77 5.59 -34.35
N PHE A 650 -38.73 5.87 -35.14
CA PHE A 650 -38.78 5.74 -36.59
C PHE A 650 -38.89 4.29 -37.07
N ALA A 651 -38.22 3.35 -36.38
CA ALA A 651 -38.34 1.90 -36.64
C ALA A 651 -39.66 1.32 -36.10
N GLU A 652 -40.11 1.72 -34.91
CA GLU A 652 -41.39 1.27 -34.32
C GLU A 652 -42.58 1.55 -35.24
N GLN A 653 -42.53 2.64 -36.01
CA GLN A 653 -43.53 3.00 -37.03
C GLN A 653 -43.40 2.21 -38.36
N ARG A 654 -42.34 1.42 -38.56
CA ARG A 654 -41.95 0.85 -39.85
C ARG A 654 -41.51 -0.62 -39.70
N PRO A 655 -42.43 -1.60 -39.79
CA PRO A 655 -42.15 -3.03 -39.54
C PRO A 655 -41.08 -3.72 -40.40
N ARG A 656 -40.47 -3.02 -41.37
CA ARG A 656 -39.32 -3.50 -42.17
C ARG A 656 -37.97 -3.00 -41.66
N LEU A 657 -37.96 -2.07 -40.70
CA LEU A 657 -36.74 -1.51 -40.11
C LEU A 657 -36.55 -2.05 -38.69
N THR A 658 -35.29 -2.13 -38.25
CA THR A 658 -34.96 -2.53 -36.88
C THR A 658 -33.89 -1.61 -36.31
N TYR A 659 -34.20 -0.89 -35.23
CA TYR A 659 -33.20 -0.21 -34.41
C TYR A 659 -32.83 -1.10 -33.21
N VAL A 660 -31.56 -1.49 -33.10
CA VAL A 660 -31.03 -2.23 -31.95
C VAL A 660 -30.30 -1.26 -31.02
N ARG A 661 -30.89 -0.99 -29.85
CA ARG A 661 -30.30 -0.09 -28.84
C ARG A 661 -28.97 -0.60 -28.28
N GLY A 662 -28.17 0.33 -27.78
CA GLY A 662 -26.86 0.04 -27.18
C GLY A 662 -26.94 -0.77 -25.89
N ASP A 663 -26.10 -1.81 -25.81
CA ASP A 663 -25.97 -2.76 -24.69
C ASP A 663 -24.71 -3.64 -24.85
N SER A 664 -24.59 -4.71 -24.06
CA SER A 664 -23.74 -5.88 -24.33
C SER A 664 -24.14 -6.57 -25.64
N ALA A 665 -23.21 -6.73 -26.59
CA ALA A 665 -23.47 -7.33 -27.90
C ALA A 665 -24.00 -8.79 -27.86
N ILE A 666 -23.82 -9.49 -26.73
CA ILE A 666 -24.30 -10.88 -26.53
C ILE A 666 -25.75 -10.93 -26.00
N ASP A 667 -26.32 -9.79 -25.60
CA ASP A 667 -27.74 -9.66 -25.25
C ASP A 667 -28.54 -8.84 -26.28
N MET A 668 -27.87 -8.28 -27.29
CA MET A 668 -28.53 -7.68 -28.45
C MET A 668 -29.21 -8.78 -29.28
N PRO A 669 -30.43 -8.56 -29.82
CA PRO A 669 -31.15 -9.52 -30.67
C PRO A 669 -30.58 -9.61 -32.10
N LEU A 670 -29.25 -9.76 -32.24
CA LEU A 670 -28.54 -9.77 -33.52
C LEU A 670 -28.90 -10.98 -34.39
N ASP A 671 -29.27 -12.10 -33.77
CA ASP A 671 -29.62 -13.34 -34.48
C ASP A 671 -30.89 -13.21 -35.35
N GLY A 672 -31.77 -12.25 -35.04
CA GLY A 672 -32.98 -11.96 -35.84
C GLY A 672 -32.75 -11.15 -37.11
N ILE A 673 -31.54 -10.62 -37.34
CA ILE A 673 -31.19 -9.84 -38.54
C ILE A 673 -31.11 -10.77 -39.76
N ALA A 674 -31.75 -10.41 -40.88
CA ALA A 674 -31.77 -11.25 -42.09
C ALA A 674 -30.45 -11.16 -42.89
N PRO A 675 -30.01 -12.24 -43.58
CA PRO A 675 -28.74 -12.26 -44.34
C PRO A 675 -28.63 -11.26 -45.50
N ASP A 676 -29.76 -10.79 -46.03
CA ASP A 676 -29.86 -9.84 -47.13
C ASP A 676 -29.95 -8.37 -46.68
N SER A 677 -30.05 -8.12 -45.38
CA SER A 677 -30.17 -6.77 -44.81
C SER A 677 -28.88 -5.96 -44.92
N VAL A 678 -29.00 -4.66 -45.19
CA VAL A 678 -27.89 -3.70 -45.00
C VAL A 678 -27.93 -3.18 -43.57
N VAL A 679 -26.88 -3.50 -42.79
CA VAL A 679 -26.80 -3.26 -41.35
C VAL A 679 -25.86 -2.09 -41.06
N GLY A 680 -26.44 -0.96 -40.65
CA GLY A 680 -25.69 0.16 -40.08
C GLY A 680 -25.16 -0.19 -38.69
N VAL A 681 -23.90 0.14 -38.39
CA VAL A 681 -23.31 -0.07 -37.06
C VAL A 681 -22.72 1.23 -36.51
N ILE A 682 -23.36 1.78 -35.48
CA ILE A 682 -22.96 3.04 -34.83
C ILE A 682 -21.86 2.76 -33.80
N GLY A 683 -20.69 3.37 -34.01
CA GLY A 683 -19.54 3.24 -33.14
C GLY A 683 -18.58 2.13 -33.58
N LEU A 684 -17.28 2.40 -33.44
CA LEU A 684 -16.19 1.48 -33.81
C LEU A 684 -15.34 1.12 -32.56
N GLY A 685 -16.03 0.91 -31.43
CA GLY A 685 -15.46 0.63 -30.11
C GLY A 685 -15.08 -0.84 -29.90
N LEU A 686 -15.05 -1.31 -28.65
CA LEU A 686 -14.82 -2.74 -28.36
C LEU A 686 -16.02 -3.60 -28.77
N SER A 687 -17.23 -3.24 -28.35
CA SER A 687 -18.46 -4.00 -28.66
C SER A 687 -18.75 -4.10 -30.15
N PHE A 688 -18.26 -3.16 -30.97
CA PHE A 688 -18.29 -3.26 -32.43
C PHE A 688 -17.64 -4.56 -32.92
N TYR A 689 -16.49 -4.96 -32.37
CA TYR A 689 -15.84 -6.22 -32.74
C TYR A 689 -16.64 -7.46 -32.31
N ASP A 690 -17.49 -7.35 -31.28
CA ASP A 690 -18.38 -8.44 -30.87
C ASP A 690 -19.66 -8.48 -31.73
N VAL A 691 -20.24 -7.34 -32.12
CA VAL A 691 -21.34 -7.24 -33.10
C VAL A 691 -20.89 -7.81 -34.45
N VAL A 692 -19.70 -7.42 -34.93
CA VAL A 692 -19.11 -8.00 -36.15
C VAL A 692 -18.90 -9.50 -35.98
N ALA A 693 -18.36 -9.98 -34.85
CA ALA A 693 -18.15 -11.41 -34.63
C ALA A 693 -19.47 -12.21 -34.56
N ALA A 694 -20.54 -11.64 -34.00
CA ALA A 694 -21.87 -12.25 -34.00
C ALA A 694 -22.42 -12.39 -35.43
N LEU A 695 -22.36 -11.32 -36.22
CA LEU A 695 -22.89 -11.27 -37.59
C LEU A 695 -22.00 -11.94 -38.64
N THR A 696 -20.81 -12.44 -38.26
CA THR A 696 -19.87 -13.16 -39.14
C THR A 696 -19.59 -14.57 -38.62
N THR A 697 -18.72 -14.73 -37.61
CA THR A 697 -18.41 -16.04 -37.01
C THR A 697 -19.62 -16.70 -36.35
N GLY A 698 -20.50 -15.92 -35.72
CA GLY A 698 -21.77 -16.42 -35.16
C GLY A 698 -22.75 -16.90 -36.23
N ARG A 699 -22.69 -16.33 -37.44
CA ARG A 699 -23.42 -16.81 -38.62
C ARG A 699 -22.76 -18.02 -39.30
N GLY A 700 -21.55 -18.39 -38.90
CA GLY A 700 -20.89 -19.65 -39.26
C GLY A 700 -19.77 -19.53 -40.29
N GLY A 701 -19.53 -18.35 -40.85
CA GLY A 701 -18.36 -18.07 -41.68
C GLY A 701 -17.06 -18.11 -40.87
N ARG A 702 -15.93 -18.26 -41.57
CA ARG A 702 -14.65 -18.70 -41.00
C ARG A 702 -13.50 -17.78 -41.38
N PHE A 703 -12.50 -17.68 -40.52
CA PHE A 703 -11.22 -17.06 -40.84
C PHE A 703 -10.17 -18.15 -41.02
N VAL A 704 -9.54 -18.19 -42.19
CA VAL A 704 -8.50 -19.16 -42.52
C VAL A 704 -7.14 -18.46 -42.71
N PRO A 705 -6.00 -19.10 -42.36
CA PRO A 705 -4.68 -18.51 -42.55
C PRO A 705 -4.38 -18.15 -44.01
N ALA A 706 -3.65 -17.06 -44.21
CA ALA A 706 -3.09 -16.64 -45.48
C ALA A 706 -1.59 -16.30 -45.34
N ALA A 707 -0.93 -16.02 -46.47
CA ALA A 707 0.49 -15.69 -46.49
C ALA A 707 0.84 -14.50 -45.55
N GLY A 708 2.07 -14.50 -45.02
CA GLY A 708 2.55 -13.44 -44.11
C GLY A 708 1.85 -13.36 -42.74
N GLY A 709 1.02 -14.35 -42.38
CA GLY A 709 0.22 -14.31 -41.15
C GLY A 709 -1.03 -13.44 -41.24
N ALA A 710 -1.46 -13.09 -42.46
CA ALA A 710 -2.77 -12.54 -42.74
C ALA A 710 -3.89 -13.60 -42.57
N LEU A 711 -5.15 -13.16 -42.68
CA LEU A 711 -6.33 -14.02 -42.68
C LEU A 711 -7.13 -13.78 -43.96
N ARG A 712 -7.76 -14.83 -44.50
CA ARG A 712 -8.82 -14.74 -45.49
C ARG A 712 -10.14 -15.11 -44.82
N TYR A 713 -11.23 -14.43 -45.17
CA TYR A 713 -12.57 -14.78 -44.69
C TYR A 713 -13.27 -15.73 -45.68
N GLU A 714 -14.08 -16.64 -45.15
CA GLU A 714 -14.93 -17.58 -45.88
C GLU A 714 -16.36 -17.42 -45.36
N ALA A 715 -17.21 -16.77 -46.14
CA ALA A 715 -18.61 -16.52 -45.78
C ALA A 715 -19.44 -17.82 -45.81
N SER A 716 -20.43 -17.92 -44.93
CA SER A 716 -21.42 -19.01 -44.92
C SER A 716 -22.65 -18.73 -45.80
N GLY A 717 -22.80 -17.50 -46.30
CA GLY A 717 -24.01 -17.05 -47.00
C GLY A 717 -25.14 -16.65 -46.05
N ARG A 718 -24.81 -16.39 -44.78
CA ARG A 718 -25.74 -15.96 -43.72
C ARG A 718 -25.35 -14.62 -43.08
N GLU A 719 -24.28 -14.01 -43.58
CA GLU A 719 -23.71 -12.74 -43.14
C GLU A 719 -24.37 -11.55 -43.87
N PRO A 720 -24.96 -10.58 -43.14
CA PRO A 720 -25.45 -9.34 -43.74
C PRO A 720 -24.31 -8.38 -44.12
N LEU A 721 -24.59 -7.42 -45.01
CA LEU A 721 -23.65 -6.36 -45.36
C LEU A 721 -23.52 -5.35 -44.19
N LEU A 722 -22.31 -5.21 -43.64
CA LEU A 722 -22.04 -4.33 -42.50
C LEU A 722 -21.52 -2.96 -42.96
N VAL A 723 -22.19 -1.88 -42.56
CA VAL A 723 -21.82 -0.49 -42.86
C VAL A 723 -21.61 0.28 -41.56
N ALA A 724 -20.35 0.37 -41.13
CA ALA A 724 -19.98 0.84 -39.80
C ALA A 724 -19.45 2.29 -39.80
N GLY A 725 -19.71 3.06 -38.74
CA GLY A 725 -19.35 4.47 -38.71
C GLY A 725 -19.18 5.05 -37.31
N ALA A 726 -18.24 5.99 -37.17
CA ALA A 726 -18.05 6.80 -35.98
C ALA A 726 -17.38 8.12 -36.34
N ARG A 727 -17.49 9.13 -35.47
CA ARG A 727 -16.86 10.46 -35.65
C ARG A 727 -15.36 10.40 -36.00
N SER A 728 -14.61 9.39 -35.53
CA SER A 728 -13.18 9.24 -35.85
C SER A 728 -12.88 8.79 -37.28
N GLY A 729 -13.78 8.06 -37.93
CA GLY A 729 -13.45 7.31 -39.16
C GLY A 729 -12.31 6.30 -38.97
N VAL A 730 -12.11 5.79 -37.74
CA VAL A 730 -11.07 4.80 -37.41
C VAL A 730 -11.57 3.91 -36.27
N PRO A 731 -11.52 2.56 -36.39
CA PRO A 731 -11.74 1.60 -35.31
C PRO A 731 -10.66 1.64 -34.21
N LEU A 732 -10.92 1.00 -33.07
CA LEU A 732 -9.89 0.87 -32.03
C LEU A 732 -8.65 0.12 -32.56
N ARG A 733 -7.47 0.72 -32.37
CA ARG A 733 -6.14 0.14 -32.67
C ARG A 733 -5.90 -1.13 -31.85
N ALA A 734 -5.10 -2.06 -32.36
CA ALA A 734 -4.76 -3.28 -31.62
C ALA A 734 -3.86 -2.98 -30.41
N ARG A 735 -3.98 -3.76 -29.33
CA ARG A 735 -2.92 -3.80 -28.29
C ARG A 735 -1.65 -4.42 -28.86
N GLY A 736 -0.49 -4.00 -28.34
CA GLY A 736 0.77 -4.69 -28.62
C GLY A 736 0.77 -6.11 -28.06
N ARG A 737 1.51 -7.02 -28.71
CA ARG A 737 1.90 -8.32 -28.15
C ARG A 737 2.46 -8.11 -26.74
N ASN A 738 1.97 -8.87 -25.76
CA ASN A 738 2.42 -8.67 -24.39
C ASN A 738 3.81 -9.28 -24.15
N GLN A 739 4.75 -8.44 -23.72
CA GLN A 739 6.11 -8.77 -23.30
C GLN A 739 6.31 -8.56 -21.78
N LYS A 740 5.33 -7.97 -21.09
CA LYS A 740 5.38 -7.73 -19.64
C LYS A 740 4.87 -8.96 -18.89
N GLY A 741 5.68 -9.52 -17.99
CA GLY A 741 5.29 -10.67 -17.17
C GLY A 741 4.11 -10.36 -16.21
N PRO A 742 3.37 -11.38 -15.73
CA PRO A 742 2.19 -11.23 -14.86
C PRO A 742 2.35 -10.26 -13.67
N GLN A 743 3.53 -10.27 -13.05
CA GLN A 743 3.87 -9.48 -11.86
C GLN A 743 4.55 -8.13 -12.20
N HIS A 744 4.53 -7.69 -13.46
CA HIS A 744 5.20 -6.45 -13.88
C HIS A 744 4.54 -5.21 -13.25
N VAL A 745 5.30 -4.51 -12.41
CA VAL A 745 4.93 -3.22 -11.83
C VAL A 745 5.79 -2.11 -12.44
N TYR A 746 5.20 -1.36 -13.36
CA TYR A 746 5.78 -0.11 -13.85
C TYR A 746 5.88 0.92 -12.73
N ARG A 747 6.97 1.70 -12.71
CA ARG A 747 7.18 2.81 -11.78
C ARG A 747 7.36 4.11 -12.60
N PRO A 748 6.37 5.03 -12.60
CA PRO A 748 6.53 6.31 -13.29
C PRO A 748 7.61 7.17 -12.61
N ARG A 749 8.39 7.90 -13.40
CA ARG A 749 9.46 8.78 -12.91
C ARG A 749 9.05 10.26 -12.89
N LEU A 750 8.15 10.67 -13.77
CA LEU A 750 7.70 12.05 -13.96
C LEU A 750 6.24 12.27 -13.56
N PHE A 751 5.35 11.34 -13.88
CA PHE A 751 3.93 11.39 -13.53
C PHE A 751 3.65 10.54 -12.29
N THR A 752 4.00 11.07 -11.12
CA THR A 752 3.93 10.33 -9.84
C THR A 752 2.69 10.70 -9.01
N ARG A 753 2.24 9.75 -8.16
CA ARG A 753 1.16 10.02 -7.18
C ARG A 753 1.47 11.16 -6.23
N GLU A 754 2.75 11.36 -5.89
CA GLU A 754 3.20 12.45 -5.04
C GLU A 754 3.03 13.81 -5.73
N ARG A 755 3.47 13.93 -6.99
CA ARG A 755 3.32 15.17 -7.78
C ARG A 755 1.85 15.55 -7.94
N VAL A 756 0.98 14.58 -8.24
CA VAL A 756 -0.47 14.78 -8.32
C VAL A 756 -1.09 15.21 -6.97
N ARG A 757 -0.68 14.60 -5.85
CA ARG A 757 -1.11 15.02 -4.50
C ARG A 757 -0.61 16.43 -4.16
N ALA A 758 0.62 16.78 -4.54
CA ALA A 758 1.18 18.11 -4.32
C ALA A 758 0.44 19.19 -5.11
N LEU A 759 0.00 18.89 -6.33
CA LEU A 759 -0.88 19.75 -7.13
C LEU A 759 -2.26 19.90 -6.47
N ARG A 760 -2.96 18.79 -6.13
CA ARG A 760 -4.30 18.83 -5.50
C ARG A 760 -4.36 19.61 -4.18
N ARG A 761 -3.24 19.83 -3.49
CA ARG A 761 -3.17 20.73 -2.31
C ARG A 761 -3.38 22.21 -2.63
N ARG A 762 -3.34 22.61 -3.91
CA ARG A 762 -3.59 23.98 -4.37
C ARG A 762 -5.08 24.27 -4.65
N GLY A 763 -5.89 23.23 -4.83
CA GLY A 763 -7.31 23.33 -5.21
C GLY A 763 -7.70 22.28 -6.28
N PRO A 764 -8.90 22.39 -6.87
CA PRO A 764 -9.30 21.62 -8.03
C PRO A 764 -8.41 21.96 -9.24
N LEU A 765 -7.95 20.93 -9.97
CA LEU A 765 -6.98 21.09 -11.05
C LEU A 765 -7.63 21.38 -12.42
N ASP A 766 -6.89 22.03 -13.31
CA ASP A 766 -7.17 21.99 -14.75
C ASP A 766 -6.45 20.78 -15.37
N PHE A 767 -7.18 19.94 -16.11
CA PHE A 767 -6.60 18.73 -16.67
C PHE A 767 -5.59 19.02 -17.79
N ARG A 768 -5.79 20.05 -18.61
CA ARG A 768 -4.84 20.41 -19.69
C ARG A 768 -3.58 21.06 -19.15
N ALA A 769 -3.69 21.91 -18.12
CA ALA A 769 -2.55 22.64 -17.56
C ALA A 769 -1.79 21.85 -16.49
N ASP A 770 -2.48 21.29 -15.49
CA ASP A 770 -1.83 20.69 -14.32
C ASP A 770 -1.49 19.20 -14.46
N VAL A 771 -2.22 18.45 -15.31
CA VAL A 771 -2.17 16.98 -15.32
C VAL A 771 -1.61 16.40 -16.62
N LEU A 772 -2.16 16.81 -17.77
CA LEU A 772 -1.81 16.27 -19.08
C LEU A 772 -0.32 16.43 -19.46
N PRO A 773 0.39 17.55 -19.19
CA PRO A 773 1.78 17.72 -19.61
C PRO A 773 2.72 16.72 -18.93
N TRP A 774 2.45 16.39 -17.66
CA TRP A 774 3.23 15.38 -16.91
C TRP A 774 2.97 13.97 -17.42
N LEU A 775 1.72 13.62 -17.75
CA LEU A 775 1.40 12.35 -18.39
C LEU A 775 2.10 12.23 -19.75
N LEU A 776 2.05 13.27 -20.57
CA LEU A 776 2.72 13.30 -21.88
C LEU A 776 4.24 13.19 -21.74
N ALA A 777 4.85 13.82 -20.73
CA ALA A 777 6.27 13.67 -20.43
C ALA A 777 6.66 12.23 -20.06
N GLU A 778 5.83 11.50 -19.29
CA GLU A 778 6.05 10.08 -18.99
C GLU A 778 5.89 9.17 -20.22
N VAL A 779 4.91 9.47 -21.08
CA VAL A 779 4.69 8.75 -22.35
C VAL A 779 5.85 9.00 -23.32
N GLU A 780 6.35 10.23 -23.39
CA GLU A 780 7.54 10.60 -24.16
C GLU A 780 8.79 9.90 -23.62
N LEU A 781 8.98 9.88 -22.31
CA LEU A 781 10.09 9.22 -21.63
C LEU A 781 10.14 7.74 -22.01
N VAL A 782 9.02 7.02 -21.95
CA VAL A 782 8.99 5.59 -22.33
C VAL A 782 9.22 5.39 -23.82
N ARG A 783 8.64 6.22 -24.69
CA ARG A 783 8.87 6.09 -26.15
C ARG A 783 10.33 6.30 -26.50
N CYS A 784 10.92 7.41 -26.04
CA CYS A 784 12.31 7.76 -26.30
C CYS A 784 13.28 6.75 -25.69
N ALA A 785 13.02 6.27 -24.47
CA ALA A 785 13.78 5.21 -23.82
C ALA A 785 13.77 3.91 -24.65
N THR A 786 12.59 3.46 -25.08
CA THR A 786 12.45 2.22 -25.88
C THR A 786 13.12 2.36 -27.25
N ALA A 787 12.99 3.52 -27.89
CA ALA A 787 13.64 3.80 -29.18
C ALA A 787 15.18 3.83 -29.06
N LEU A 788 15.71 4.53 -28.05
CA LEU A 788 17.16 4.59 -27.77
C LEU A 788 17.71 3.21 -27.36
N GLN A 789 16.95 2.43 -26.59
CA GLN A 789 17.34 1.07 -26.20
C GLN A 789 17.44 0.13 -27.41
N ARG A 790 16.51 0.24 -28.37
CA ARG A 790 16.52 -0.53 -29.62
C ARG A 790 17.62 -0.10 -30.60
N ALA A 791 18.02 1.18 -30.57
CA ALA A 791 19.04 1.72 -31.46
C ALA A 791 20.48 1.60 -30.92
N TYR A 792 20.66 1.76 -29.60
CA TYR A 792 21.98 1.95 -28.97
C TYR A 792 22.18 1.18 -27.65
N GLY A 793 21.24 0.32 -27.26
CA GLY A 793 21.36 -0.52 -26.05
C GLY A 793 20.87 0.15 -24.74
N PRO A 794 20.82 -0.62 -23.64
CA PRO A 794 20.17 -0.22 -22.39
C PRO A 794 20.86 0.95 -21.69
N ASP A 795 22.19 1.05 -21.77
CA ASP A 795 22.98 2.06 -21.03
C ASP A 795 22.69 3.48 -21.53
N ILE A 796 22.59 3.64 -22.86
CA ILE A 796 22.20 4.91 -23.50
C ILE A 796 20.77 5.28 -23.13
N ALA A 797 19.87 4.29 -23.02
CA ALA A 797 18.49 4.51 -22.61
C ALA A 797 18.34 4.88 -21.12
N GLU A 798 19.18 4.34 -20.22
CA GLU A 798 19.19 4.76 -18.81
C GLU A 798 19.84 6.13 -18.61
N ARG A 799 20.95 6.43 -19.30
CA ARG A 799 21.55 7.77 -19.28
C ARG A 799 20.54 8.82 -19.77
N PHE A 800 19.82 8.53 -20.86
CA PHE A 800 18.71 9.36 -21.33
C PHE A 800 17.64 9.57 -20.26
N ARG A 801 17.19 8.51 -19.57
CA ARG A 801 16.17 8.64 -18.51
C ARG A 801 16.63 9.61 -17.42
N HIS A 802 17.87 9.45 -16.95
CA HIS A 802 18.46 10.37 -15.97
C HIS A 802 18.60 11.81 -16.50
N GLU A 803 19.17 12.01 -17.70
CA GLU A 803 19.28 13.34 -18.35
C GLU A 803 17.92 14.04 -18.51
N ALA A 804 16.85 13.28 -18.75
CA ALA A 804 15.50 13.80 -18.89
C ALA A 804 14.86 14.14 -17.53
N GLU A 805 15.09 13.31 -16.50
CA GLU A 805 14.60 13.56 -15.13
C GLU A 805 15.25 14.78 -14.48
N GLU A 806 16.55 14.96 -14.64
CA GLU A 806 17.27 16.15 -14.12
C GLU A 806 16.80 17.42 -14.85
N ALA A 807 16.78 17.43 -16.18
CA ALA A 807 16.35 18.60 -16.95
C ALA A 807 14.89 19.01 -16.66
N VAL A 808 13.98 18.05 -16.45
CA VAL A 808 12.60 18.33 -16.03
C VAL A 808 12.53 18.83 -14.59
N ARG A 809 13.44 18.40 -13.70
CA ARG A 809 13.52 18.90 -12.32
C ARG A 809 14.04 20.33 -12.25
N GLU A 810 15.10 20.63 -13.01
CA GLU A 810 15.68 21.98 -13.13
C GLU A 810 14.65 22.97 -13.68
N GLY A 811 13.99 22.66 -14.81
CA GLY A 811 12.97 23.51 -15.39
C GLY A 811 11.77 23.72 -14.46
N ALA A 812 11.36 22.69 -13.70
CA ALA A 812 10.29 22.79 -12.71
C ALA A 812 10.70 23.47 -11.38
N ALA A 813 11.99 23.78 -11.18
CA ALA A 813 12.48 24.56 -10.04
C ALA A 813 12.52 26.08 -10.32
N GLY A 814 12.46 26.48 -11.60
CA GLY A 814 12.17 27.86 -11.98
C GLY A 814 10.77 28.26 -11.50
N ALA A 815 10.66 29.36 -10.76
CA ALA A 815 9.45 29.72 -10.02
C ALA A 815 8.33 30.38 -10.88
N GLY A 816 8.08 29.85 -12.09
CA GLY A 816 7.04 30.34 -13.00
C GLY A 816 6.35 29.22 -13.79
N PRO A 817 5.27 29.52 -14.53
CA PRO A 817 4.73 28.60 -15.53
C PRO A 817 5.77 28.30 -16.62
N TRP A 818 5.72 27.10 -17.20
CA TRP A 818 6.47 26.79 -18.42
C TRP A 818 6.04 27.72 -19.57
N GLU A 819 7.00 28.19 -20.38
CA GLU A 819 6.70 28.96 -21.60
C GLU A 819 5.89 28.13 -22.60
N GLU A 820 5.06 28.79 -23.42
CA GLU A 820 4.31 28.12 -24.49
C GLU A 820 5.27 27.44 -25.47
N GLY A 821 5.13 26.12 -25.63
CA GLY A 821 6.06 25.29 -26.42
C GLY A 821 7.35 24.84 -25.71
N ARG A 822 7.48 25.07 -24.39
CA ARG A 822 8.57 24.52 -23.56
C ARG A 822 8.06 23.73 -22.35
N GLY A 823 7.14 22.79 -22.55
CA GLY A 823 6.66 21.94 -21.46
C GLY A 823 7.67 20.88 -20.98
N PRO A 824 7.26 20.07 -19.98
CA PRO A 824 8.05 18.92 -19.55
C PRO A 824 8.16 17.84 -20.63
N GLN A 825 7.21 17.74 -21.58
CA GLN A 825 7.30 16.80 -22.70
C GLN A 825 8.43 17.19 -23.66
N GLU A 826 8.49 18.46 -24.05
CA GLU A 826 9.49 19.02 -24.94
C GLU A 826 10.89 18.94 -24.31
N THR A 827 10.98 19.13 -23.00
CA THR A 827 12.20 18.93 -22.21
C THR A 827 12.72 17.48 -22.29
N VAL A 828 11.84 16.49 -22.10
CA VAL A 828 12.17 15.06 -22.25
C VAL A 828 12.59 14.73 -23.69
N PHE A 829 11.85 15.22 -24.69
CA PHE A 829 12.20 15.00 -26.10
C PHE A 829 13.55 15.64 -26.47
N GLY A 830 13.84 16.84 -25.95
CA GLY A 830 15.14 17.50 -26.10
C GLY A 830 16.31 16.70 -25.53
N ALA A 831 16.12 16.05 -24.37
CA ALA A 831 17.10 15.11 -23.81
C ALA A 831 17.32 13.90 -24.73
N ALA A 832 16.26 13.35 -25.33
CA ALA A 832 16.37 12.23 -26.27
C ALA A 832 17.19 12.61 -27.52
N VAL A 833 17.00 13.84 -28.04
CA VAL A 833 17.78 14.36 -29.17
C VAL A 833 19.26 14.54 -28.79
N ARG A 834 19.59 15.01 -27.58
CA ARG A 834 20.98 15.04 -27.08
C ARG A 834 21.59 13.63 -27.01
N CYS A 835 20.83 12.67 -26.49
CA CYS A 835 21.21 11.24 -26.45
C CYS A 835 21.22 10.52 -27.83
N GLY A 836 21.02 11.22 -28.94
CA GLY A 836 21.21 10.67 -30.29
C GLY A 836 19.95 10.23 -31.03
N LEU A 837 18.74 10.51 -30.51
CA LEU A 837 17.50 10.22 -31.22
C LEU A 837 17.37 11.10 -32.47
N ARG A 838 17.09 10.49 -33.63
CA ARG A 838 16.91 11.15 -34.94
C ARG A 838 15.68 10.58 -35.65
N GLY A 839 15.18 11.26 -36.68
CA GLY A 839 14.09 10.75 -37.53
C GLY A 839 12.70 10.66 -36.89
N HIS A 840 12.51 11.18 -35.67
CA HIS A 840 11.25 11.16 -34.95
C HIS A 840 10.96 12.54 -34.33
N GLY A 841 9.70 12.98 -34.36
CA GLY A 841 9.22 14.09 -33.53
C GLY A 841 8.78 13.62 -32.14
N PRO A 842 8.22 14.53 -31.30
CA PRO A 842 7.55 14.17 -30.05
C PRO A 842 6.24 13.39 -30.28
N VAL A 843 5.68 12.83 -29.21
CA VAL A 843 4.40 12.13 -29.18
C VAL A 843 3.23 13.10 -29.33
N ASP A 844 2.47 12.95 -30.41
CA ASP A 844 1.17 13.59 -30.59
C ASP A 844 0.06 12.53 -30.50
N LEU A 845 -0.46 12.33 -29.29
CA LEU A 845 -1.57 11.41 -29.05
C LEU A 845 -2.84 11.82 -29.82
N ARG A 846 -3.03 13.11 -30.11
CA ARG A 846 -4.23 13.61 -30.79
C ARG A 846 -4.19 13.25 -32.28
N ARG A 847 -3.07 13.51 -32.95
CA ARG A 847 -2.80 13.04 -34.32
C ARG A 847 -2.78 11.51 -34.42
N TRP A 848 -2.39 10.78 -33.38
CA TRP A 848 -2.48 9.32 -33.40
C TRP A 848 -3.93 8.80 -33.24
N ALA A 849 -4.77 9.50 -32.48
CA ALA A 849 -6.18 9.16 -32.25
C ALA A 849 -7.11 9.61 -33.40
N TRP A 850 -6.72 10.66 -34.13
CA TRP A 850 -7.40 11.19 -35.32
C TRP A 850 -6.42 11.34 -36.52
N PRO A 851 -5.90 10.22 -37.06
CA PRO A 851 -4.82 10.24 -38.07
C PRO A 851 -5.19 10.84 -39.42
N PHE A 852 -6.48 11.02 -39.70
CA PHE A 852 -6.97 11.67 -40.91
C PHE A 852 -7.16 13.19 -40.77
N GLY A 853 -6.94 13.78 -39.58
CA GLY A 853 -7.07 15.24 -39.35
C GLY A 853 -8.36 15.80 -39.96
N ASP A 854 -8.21 16.75 -40.89
CA ASP A 854 -9.30 17.37 -41.67
C ASP A 854 -9.35 16.91 -43.15
N ARG A 855 -8.63 15.83 -43.51
CA ARG A 855 -8.63 15.27 -44.88
C ARG A 855 -10.05 14.95 -45.37
N VAL A 856 -10.28 15.19 -46.66
CA VAL A 856 -11.48 14.82 -47.43
C VAL A 856 -11.08 13.80 -48.49
N PHE A 857 -11.96 12.83 -48.78
CA PHE A 857 -11.72 11.72 -49.70
C PHE A 857 -12.67 11.79 -50.90
N SER A 858 -12.15 11.44 -52.08
CA SER A 858 -12.84 11.49 -53.37
C SER A 858 -13.96 10.44 -53.55
N GLY A 859 -13.93 9.36 -52.76
CA GLY A 859 -14.93 8.30 -52.77
C GLY A 859 -14.70 7.29 -51.64
N PRO A 860 -15.66 6.38 -51.37
CA PRO A 860 -15.54 5.35 -50.34
C PRO A 860 -14.29 4.48 -50.49
N GLU A 861 -13.91 4.14 -51.73
CA GLU A 861 -12.79 3.26 -52.07
C GLU A 861 -11.46 3.87 -51.62
N ALA A 862 -11.22 5.15 -51.94
CA ALA A 862 -10.01 5.88 -51.57
C ALA A 862 -9.86 6.06 -50.04
N TYR A 863 -10.98 6.18 -49.32
CA TYR A 863 -10.97 6.18 -47.85
C TYR A 863 -10.70 4.77 -47.29
N GLN A 864 -11.30 3.72 -47.87
CA GLN A 864 -11.14 2.33 -47.42
C GLN A 864 -9.71 1.81 -47.64
N GLU A 865 -9.04 2.21 -48.73
CA GLU A 865 -7.64 1.89 -48.99
C GLU A 865 -6.71 2.52 -47.92
N GLU A 866 -6.89 3.82 -47.66
CA GLU A 866 -6.17 4.57 -46.62
C GLU A 866 -6.42 4.01 -45.21
N LEU A 867 -7.65 3.61 -44.90
CA LEU A 867 -7.97 2.92 -43.66
C LEU A 867 -7.26 1.56 -43.60
N ALA A 868 -7.32 0.74 -44.64
CA ALA A 868 -6.68 -0.57 -44.65
C ALA A 868 -5.15 -0.45 -44.50
N ALA A 869 -4.51 0.53 -45.15
CA ALA A 869 -3.09 0.85 -44.96
C ALA A 869 -2.77 1.23 -43.50
N LEU A 870 -3.56 2.12 -42.88
CA LEU A 870 -3.43 2.50 -41.47
C LEU A 870 -3.55 1.30 -40.53
N LEU A 871 -4.52 0.41 -40.77
CA LEU A 871 -4.75 -0.76 -39.92
C LEU A 871 -3.65 -1.84 -40.11
N ARG A 872 -3.15 -2.05 -41.34
CA ARG A 872 -1.99 -2.91 -41.61
C ARG A 872 -0.74 -2.40 -40.86
N ARG A 873 -0.47 -1.09 -40.88
CA ARG A 873 0.63 -0.49 -40.11
C ARG A 873 0.43 -0.61 -38.59
N ASP A 874 -0.81 -0.57 -38.08
CA ASP A 874 -1.07 -0.80 -36.65
C ASP A 874 -0.90 -2.28 -36.25
N VAL A 875 -1.15 -3.23 -37.15
CA VAL A 875 -0.83 -4.67 -36.97
C VAL A 875 0.69 -4.88 -36.86
N GLU A 876 1.50 -4.22 -37.69
CA GLU A 876 2.97 -4.26 -37.59
C GLU A 876 3.46 -3.70 -36.25
N LEU A 877 3.02 -2.50 -35.87
CA LEU A 877 3.37 -1.87 -34.59
C LEU A 877 2.91 -2.71 -33.40
N ALA A 878 1.78 -3.41 -33.52
CA ALA A 878 1.31 -4.34 -32.50
C ALA A 878 2.19 -5.60 -32.38
N ALA A 879 2.78 -6.08 -33.47
CA ALA A 879 3.69 -7.23 -33.45
C ALA A 879 5.04 -6.91 -32.77
N GLU A 880 5.51 -5.65 -32.79
CA GLU A 880 6.70 -5.21 -32.04
C GLU A 880 6.53 -5.35 -30.50
N GLY A 881 5.29 -5.25 -30.02
CA GLY A 881 4.91 -5.50 -28.62
C GLY A 881 5.02 -4.32 -27.66
N ASN A 882 4.52 -4.50 -26.42
CA ASN A 882 4.36 -3.45 -25.40
C ASN A 882 5.59 -3.18 -24.51
N ALA A 883 6.76 -3.72 -24.85
CA ALA A 883 8.04 -3.40 -24.20
C ALA A 883 9.14 -3.04 -25.21
N GLU A 884 9.22 -3.73 -26.36
CA GLU A 884 10.25 -3.49 -27.39
C GLU A 884 9.80 -2.52 -28.50
N GLY A 885 8.49 -2.44 -28.77
CA GLY A 885 7.91 -1.53 -29.77
C GLY A 885 7.63 -0.15 -29.19
N PRO A 886 8.37 0.92 -29.57
CA PRO A 886 8.29 2.22 -28.88
C PRO A 886 6.89 2.83 -28.81
N VAL A 887 6.07 2.63 -29.86
CA VAL A 887 4.69 3.14 -29.95
C VAL A 887 3.73 2.39 -29.03
N LYS A 888 3.80 1.05 -28.98
CA LYS A 888 2.89 0.28 -28.12
C LYS A 888 3.35 0.29 -26.66
N ALA A 889 4.65 0.37 -26.40
CA ALA A 889 5.20 0.56 -25.05
C ALA A 889 4.70 1.85 -24.39
N CYS A 890 4.81 3.00 -25.07
CA CYS A 890 4.38 4.28 -24.47
C CYS A 890 2.86 4.43 -24.34
N LEU A 891 2.07 3.79 -25.22
CA LEU A 891 0.62 3.72 -25.05
C LEU A 891 0.23 2.80 -23.88
N ASP A 892 0.99 1.75 -23.62
CA ASP A 892 0.77 0.87 -22.46
C ASP A 892 1.14 1.55 -21.13
N THR A 893 2.07 2.51 -21.13
CA THR A 893 2.34 3.39 -19.97
C THR A 893 1.07 4.05 -19.44
N ILE A 894 0.17 4.50 -20.32
CA ILE A 894 -1.10 5.14 -19.93
C ILE A 894 -2.01 4.16 -19.17
N ARG A 895 -1.96 2.86 -19.49
CA ARG A 895 -2.65 1.79 -18.75
C ARG A 895 -2.00 1.57 -17.38
N ASP A 896 -0.68 1.54 -17.31
CA ASP A 896 0.05 1.28 -16.07
C ASP A 896 -0.01 2.47 -15.08
N VAL A 897 0.05 3.73 -15.55
CA VAL A 897 -0.09 4.94 -14.70
C VAL A 897 -1.54 5.32 -14.40
N ARG A 898 -2.53 4.47 -14.73
CA ARG A 898 -3.95 4.74 -14.46
C ARG A 898 -4.23 5.07 -12.99
N GLY A 899 -3.55 4.41 -12.05
CA GLY A 899 -3.65 4.71 -10.62
C GLY A 899 -3.12 6.11 -10.22
N VAL A 900 -2.34 6.77 -11.08
CA VAL A 900 -1.93 8.17 -10.91
C VAL A 900 -3.00 9.11 -11.46
N LEU A 901 -3.54 8.83 -12.66
CA LEU A 901 -4.68 9.57 -13.21
C LEU A 901 -5.89 9.57 -12.27
N ARG A 902 -6.25 8.41 -11.70
CA ARG A 902 -7.32 8.31 -10.69
C ARG A 902 -7.06 9.19 -9.47
N ALA A 903 -5.82 9.28 -8.99
CA ALA A 903 -5.47 10.17 -7.89
C ALA A 903 -5.66 11.66 -8.23
N ALA A 904 -5.63 12.04 -9.51
CA ALA A 904 -5.91 13.39 -9.99
C ALA A 904 -7.42 13.66 -10.11
N VAL A 905 -8.22 12.67 -10.55
CA VAL A 905 -9.63 12.91 -10.96
C VAL A 905 -10.69 12.38 -9.99
N ASP A 906 -10.46 11.26 -9.30
CA ASP A 906 -11.44 10.66 -8.37
C ASP A 906 -11.84 11.69 -7.29
N PHE A 907 -13.14 11.74 -6.97
CA PHE A 907 -13.75 12.71 -6.05
C PHE A 907 -13.47 14.18 -6.43
N SER A 908 -13.88 14.57 -7.65
CA SER A 908 -13.83 15.95 -8.14
C SER A 908 -12.48 16.64 -7.97
N GLY A 909 -11.39 15.93 -8.25
CA GLY A 909 -10.04 16.52 -8.18
C GLY A 909 -9.72 17.51 -9.30
N LEU A 910 -10.58 17.57 -10.32
CA LEU A 910 -10.55 18.55 -11.41
C LEU A 910 -11.66 19.60 -11.23
N ALA A 911 -11.44 20.84 -11.70
CA ALA A 911 -12.48 21.86 -11.78
C ALA A 911 -13.68 21.40 -12.65
N PRO A 912 -14.94 21.84 -12.37
CA PRO A 912 -16.14 21.33 -13.06
C PRO A 912 -16.10 21.40 -14.58
N ARG A 913 -15.59 22.51 -15.13
CA ARG A 913 -15.37 22.69 -16.57
C ARG A 913 -14.38 21.65 -17.11
N SER A 914 -13.19 21.58 -16.55
CA SER A 914 -12.11 20.72 -17.07
C SER A 914 -12.40 19.22 -16.89
N HIS A 915 -13.12 18.85 -15.82
CA HIS A 915 -13.66 17.49 -15.67
C HIS A 915 -14.60 17.13 -16.83
N ARG A 916 -15.54 18.02 -17.17
CA ARG A 916 -16.54 17.80 -18.24
C ARG A 916 -15.92 17.82 -19.64
N GLU A 917 -15.20 18.89 -19.97
CA GLU A 917 -14.75 19.20 -21.32
C GLU A 917 -13.43 18.50 -21.67
N ASP A 918 -12.42 18.65 -20.81
CA ASP A 918 -11.06 18.24 -21.15
C ASP A 918 -10.81 16.78 -20.81
N PHE A 919 -11.24 16.34 -19.62
CA PHE A 919 -11.04 14.97 -19.19
C PHE A 919 -12.04 14.01 -19.85
N LEU A 920 -13.35 14.19 -19.62
CA LEU A 920 -14.37 13.29 -20.17
C LEU A 920 -14.70 13.58 -21.64
N GLY A 921 -14.61 14.83 -22.09
CA GLY A 921 -14.99 15.23 -23.46
C GLY A 921 -13.91 15.02 -24.54
N ASP A 922 -12.64 15.24 -24.22
CA ASP A 922 -11.51 15.20 -25.18
C ASP A 922 -10.52 14.06 -24.86
N PHE A 923 -9.97 14.02 -23.63
CA PHE A 923 -8.91 13.08 -23.24
C PHE A 923 -9.36 11.62 -23.15
N VAL A 924 -10.43 11.30 -22.42
CA VAL A 924 -10.92 9.91 -22.27
C VAL A 924 -11.29 9.32 -23.64
N PRO A 925 -12.01 10.03 -24.54
CA PRO A 925 -12.20 9.58 -25.93
C PRO A 925 -10.91 9.43 -26.74
N MET A 926 -9.90 10.29 -26.53
CA MET A 926 -8.58 10.17 -27.18
C MET A 926 -7.85 8.90 -26.73
N VAL A 927 -7.59 8.74 -25.43
CA VAL A 927 -6.79 7.60 -24.95
C VAL A 927 -7.51 6.26 -25.09
N SER A 928 -8.85 6.25 -25.10
CA SER A 928 -9.62 5.02 -25.37
C SER A 928 -9.29 4.45 -26.75
N ARG A 929 -9.17 5.29 -27.79
CA ARG A 929 -8.81 4.88 -29.17
C ARG A 929 -7.44 4.25 -29.29
N LEU A 930 -6.53 4.59 -28.37
CA LEU A 930 -5.12 4.20 -28.40
C LEU A 930 -4.79 3.05 -27.45
N THR A 931 -5.50 2.92 -26.32
CA THR A 931 -5.07 2.08 -25.18
C THR A 931 -6.05 0.96 -24.79
N THR A 932 -7.34 1.11 -25.06
CA THR A 932 -8.37 0.12 -24.64
C THR A 932 -8.59 -1.01 -25.64
N GLY A 933 -7.83 -1.01 -26.73
CA GLY A 933 -8.04 -1.78 -27.95
C GLY A 933 -8.17 -3.31 -27.82
N PRO A 934 -8.62 -3.97 -28.89
CA PRO A 934 -8.79 -5.43 -28.92
C PRO A 934 -7.47 -6.20 -29.07
N PRO A 935 -7.50 -7.53 -28.93
CA PRO A 935 -6.36 -8.41 -29.25
C PRO A 935 -6.01 -8.35 -30.75
N LEU A 936 -4.73 -8.53 -31.09
CA LEU A 936 -4.20 -8.38 -32.46
C LEU A 936 -4.95 -9.20 -33.52
N VAL A 937 -5.42 -10.40 -33.18
CA VAL A 937 -6.21 -11.25 -34.09
C VAL A 937 -7.50 -10.57 -34.57
N ARG A 938 -8.15 -9.73 -33.75
CA ARG A 938 -9.35 -8.99 -34.15
C ARG A 938 -9.07 -7.99 -35.27
N LEU A 939 -7.89 -7.37 -35.28
CA LEU A 939 -7.54 -6.40 -36.32
C LEU A 939 -7.22 -7.10 -37.66
N ARG A 940 -6.63 -8.31 -37.60
CA ARG A 940 -6.48 -9.18 -38.77
C ARG A 940 -7.83 -9.71 -39.30
N GLN A 941 -8.75 -10.05 -38.40
CA GLN A 941 -10.13 -10.41 -38.76
C GLN A 941 -10.86 -9.23 -39.43
N LEU A 942 -10.68 -8.01 -38.91
CA LEU A 942 -11.29 -6.81 -39.48
C LEU A 942 -10.78 -6.51 -40.89
N LEU A 943 -9.45 -6.61 -41.11
CA LEU A 943 -8.84 -6.48 -42.44
C LEU A 943 -9.43 -7.50 -43.42
N ALA A 944 -9.52 -8.77 -43.04
CA ALA A 944 -10.09 -9.82 -43.89
C ALA A 944 -11.57 -9.57 -44.28
N LEU A 945 -12.35 -8.87 -43.44
CA LEU A 945 -13.73 -8.49 -43.73
C LEU A 945 -13.85 -7.22 -44.60
N LEU A 946 -12.88 -6.30 -44.50
CA LEU A 946 -12.75 -5.16 -45.42
C LEU A 946 -12.33 -5.64 -46.81
N ASP A 947 -11.30 -6.51 -46.87
CA ASP A 947 -10.71 -7.03 -48.10
C ASP A 947 -11.68 -7.92 -48.91
N CYS A 948 -12.70 -8.52 -48.28
CA CYS A 948 -13.80 -9.23 -48.97
C CYS A 948 -15.09 -8.40 -49.14
N GLY A 949 -15.11 -7.14 -48.71
CA GLY A 949 -16.21 -6.19 -48.94
C GLY A 949 -17.48 -6.39 -48.09
N LEU A 950 -17.54 -7.40 -47.20
CA LEU A 950 -18.65 -7.63 -46.26
C LEU A 950 -18.71 -6.58 -45.14
N LEU A 951 -17.59 -5.93 -44.84
CA LEU A 951 -17.53 -4.76 -43.98
C LEU A 951 -17.11 -3.52 -44.78
N ARG A 952 -17.84 -2.43 -44.59
CA ARG A 952 -17.49 -1.09 -45.06
C ARG A 952 -17.43 -0.14 -43.88
N VAL A 953 -16.45 0.75 -43.85
CA VAL A 953 -16.41 1.87 -42.89
C VAL A 953 -16.73 3.16 -43.63
N GLN A 954 -17.50 4.04 -42.99
CA GLN A 954 -18.13 5.16 -43.67
C GLN A 954 -17.21 6.35 -44.00
N GLY A 955 -16.15 6.55 -43.22
CA GLY A 955 -15.35 7.78 -43.23
C GLY A 955 -15.33 8.51 -41.87
N PRO A 956 -14.50 9.57 -41.74
CA PRO A 956 -14.57 10.49 -40.60
C PRO A 956 -15.93 11.19 -40.50
N ASP A 957 -16.27 11.65 -39.30
CA ASP A 957 -17.49 12.45 -39.05
C ASP A 957 -18.80 11.79 -39.53
N ALA A 958 -18.83 10.45 -39.58
CA ALA A 958 -19.97 9.65 -40.04
C ALA A 958 -21.25 9.95 -39.25
N ARG A 959 -22.34 10.22 -39.96
CA ARG A 959 -23.66 10.60 -39.44
C ARG A 959 -24.67 9.54 -39.80
N PHE A 960 -25.39 9.03 -38.80
CA PHE A 960 -26.55 8.15 -38.96
C PHE A 960 -27.82 8.96 -38.70
N ALA A 961 -28.87 8.72 -39.49
CA ALA A 961 -30.16 9.37 -39.33
C ALA A 961 -31.30 8.48 -39.83
N ALA A 962 -32.52 8.78 -39.39
CA ALA A 962 -33.71 8.41 -40.15
C ALA A 962 -33.75 9.20 -41.48
N ASP A 963 -34.37 8.63 -42.50
CA ASP A 963 -34.76 9.35 -43.71
C ASP A 963 -36.25 9.15 -44.00
N PRO A 964 -37.11 10.13 -43.63
CA PRO A 964 -38.53 10.06 -43.93
C PRO A 964 -38.88 9.99 -45.42
N VAL A 965 -37.96 10.35 -46.33
CA VAL A 965 -38.21 10.38 -47.79
C VAL A 965 -38.00 9.01 -48.44
N SER A 966 -36.86 8.35 -48.16
CA SER A 966 -36.65 6.95 -48.58
C SER A 966 -37.42 5.94 -47.71
N GLY A 967 -37.82 6.35 -46.50
CA GLY A 967 -38.49 5.47 -45.53
C GLY A 967 -37.55 4.47 -44.87
N ARG A 968 -36.23 4.63 -45.03
CA ARG A 968 -35.17 3.76 -44.47
C ARG A 968 -34.29 4.54 -43.48
N PHE A 969 -33.37 3.85 -42.83
CA PHE A 969 -32.25 4.52 -42.16
C PHE A 969 -31.19 4.91 -43.20
N GLN A 970 -30.39 5.94 -42.91
CA GLN A 970 -29.29 6.37 -43.77
C GLN A 970 -28.01 6.62 -42.97
N VAL A 971 -26.88 6.44 -43.64
CA VAL A 971 -25.57 6.85 -43.14
C VAL A 971 -24.77 7.55 -44.24
N HIS A 972 -24.02 8.60 -43.89
CA HIS A 972 -23.06 9.25 -44.77
C HIS A 972 -21.86 9.79 -43.99
N SER A 973 -20.73 10.03 -44.66
CA SER A 973 -19.67 10.90 -44.16
C SER A 973 -19.70 12.21 -44.95
N PRO A 974 -19.68 13.40 -44.31
CA PRO A 974 -19.54 14.67 -45.00
C PRO A 974 -18.14 14.88 -45.60
N ARG A 975 -17.19 13.97 -45.33
CA ARG A 975 -15.78 14.03 -45.74
C ARG A 975 -15.39 12.91 -46.70
N VAL A 976 -16.35 12.10 -47.15
CA VAL A 976 -16.16 11.09 -48.19
C VAL A 976 -17.27 11.29 -49.23
N ALA A 977 -16.91 11.80 -50.40
CA ALA A 977 -17.86 12.08 -51.48
C ALA A 977 -18.58 10.79 -51.92
N GLY A 978 -19.84 10.90 -52.36
CA GLY A 978 -20.65 9.77 -52.81
C GLY A 978 -21.02 8.73 -51.74
N SER A 979 -20.62 8.90 -50.48
CA SER A 979 -20.67 7.82 -49.48
C SER A 979 -22.06 7.45 -48.93
N ARG A 980 -23.12 8.19 -49.27
CA ARG A 980 -24.48 8.00 -48.72
C ARG A 980 -25.00 6.58 -48.98
N THR A 981 -25.29 5.85 -47.91
CA THR A 981 -25.78 4.46 -47.95
C THR A 981 -27.09 4.36 -47.16
N GLU A 982 -28.08 3.67 -47.73
CA GLU A 982 -29.35 3.33 -47.06
C GLU A 982 -29.24 2.00 -46.31
N LEU A 983 -30.00 1.87 -45.22
CA LEU A 983 -29.86 0.81 -44.23
C LEU A 983 -31.25 0.31 -43.77
N ASP A 984 -31.35 -1.00 -43.54
CA ASP A 984 -32.59 -1.66 -43.06
C ASP A 984 -32.55 -1.83 -41.53
N VAL A 985 -31.38 -2.19 -41.03
CA VAL A 985 -31.13 -2.40 -39.59
C VAL A 985 -30.09 -1.38 -39.14
N LEU A 986 -30.26 -0.82 -37.95
CA LEU A 986 -29.32 0.10 -37.32
C LEU A 986 -28.97 -0.37 -35.91
N VAL A 987 -27.75 -0.88 -35.74
CA VAL A 987 -27.23 -1.41 -34.47
C VAL A 987 -26.37 -0.35 -33.80
N ASP A 988 -26.73 0.04 -32.58
CA ASP A 988 -25.92 0.95 -31.76
C ASP A 988 -24.86 0.15 -30.98
N ALA A 989 -23.65 0.02 -31.53
CA ALA A 989 -22.56 -0.76 -30.91
C ALA A 989 -21.83 0.00 -29.78
N ARG A 990 -22.45 1.02 -29.18
CA ARG A 990 -21.99 1.72 -27.99
C ARG A 990 -22.64 1.10 -26.75
N ILE A 991 -21.84 0.72 -25.75
CA ILE A 991 -22.38 0.44 -24.41
C ILE A 991 -22.88 1.77 -23.84
N PRO A 992 -24.08 1.85 -23.24
CA PRO A 992 -24.54 3.05 -22.56
C PRO A 992 -23.64 3.43 -21.38
N ASP A 993 -23.28 4.71 -21.28
CA ASP A 993 -22.59 5.24 -20.10
C ASP A 993 -23.51 5.18 -18.86
N PRO A 994 -23.00 4.82 -17.67
CA PRO A 994 -23.79 4.81 -16.45
C PRO A 994 -24.17 6.24 -16.03
N ASP A 995 -25.47 6.51 -15.90
CA ASP A 995 -25.99 7.80 -15.46
C ASP A 995 -27.24 7.61 -14.58
N LEU A 996 -27.09 7.81 -13.28
CA LEU A 996 -28.16 7.67 -12.29
C LEU A 996 -29.36 8.58 -12.58
N ARG A 997 -29.16 9.74 -13.22
CA ARG A 997 -30.24 10.68 -13.61
C ARG A 997 -31.11 10.10 -14.74
N ARG A 998 -30.54 9.18 -15.53
CA ARG A 998 -31.21 8.50 -16.65
C ARG A 998 -31.61 7.05 -16.33
N ALA A 999 -31.21 6.50 -15.18
CA ALA A 999 -31.68 5.22 -14.67
C ALA A 999 -33.22 5.18 -14.60
N ASP A 1000 -33.82 4.04 -14.93
CA ASP A 1000 -35.26 3.88 -15.09
C ASP A 1000 -35.66 2.41 -14.89
N GLY A 1001 -36.83 2.17 -14.29
CA GLY A 1001 -37.38 0.85 -13.94
C GLY A 1001 -36.60 0.01 -12.91
N ASP A 1002 -35.29 0.21 -12.78
CA ASP A 1002 -34.36 -0.60 -11.98
C ASP A 1002 -34.22 -0.18 -10.51
N LEU A 1003 -33.38 -0.91 -9.77
CA LEU A 1003 -33.10 -0.64 -8.36
C LEU A 1003 -32.41 0.71 -8.14
N ALA A 1004 -31.54 1.14 -9.05
CA ALA A 1004 -30.80 2.40 -8.92
C ALA A 1004 -31.73 3.61 -9.13
N ALA A 1005 -32.69 3.51 -10.05
CA ALA A 1005 -33.76 4.48 -10.23
C ALA A 1005 -34.62 4.62 -8.97
N ARG A 1006 -35.09 3.49 -8.40
CA ARG A 1006 -35.91 3.47 -7.18
C ARG A 1006 -35.17 4.07 -5.99
N LEU A 1007 -33.94 3.63 -5.75
CA LEU A 1007 -33.14 4.14 -4.63
C LEU A 1007 -32.72 5.62 -4.81
N ARG A 1008 -32.67 6.14 -6.05
CA ARG A 1008 -32.56 7.59 -6.31
C ARG A 1008 -33.84 8.31 -5.92
N ASP A 1009 -34.99 7.80 -6.35
CA ASP A 1009 -36.29 8.45 -6.14
C ASP A 1009 -36.74 8.39 -4.67
N GLU A 1010 -36.32 7.36 -3.94
CA GLU A 1010 -36.42 7.22 -2.48
C GLU A 1010 -35.34 8.01 -1.70
N GLY A 1011 -34.42 8.68 -2.41
CA GLY A 1011 -33.38 9.54 -1.82
C GLY A 1011 -32.23 8.80 -1.09
N LEU A 1012 -32.10 7.49 -1.27
CA LEU A 1012 -31.01 6.68 -0.70
C LEU A 1012 -29.70 6.81 -1.50
N LEU A 1013 -29.81 6.99 -2.83
CA LEU A 1013 -28.69 7.30 -3.73
C LEU A 1013 -28.86 8.71 -4.30
N THR A 1014 -27.76 9.46 -4.43
CA THR A 1014 -27.72 10.73 -5.17
C THR A 1014 -26.71 10.67 -6.31
N ALA A 1015 -26.88 11.53 -7.31
CA ALA A 1015 -25.90 11.67 -8.39
C ALA A 1015 -24.77 12.60 -7.94
N TYR A 1016 -23.52 12.23 -8.19
CA TYR A 1016 -22.37 13.01 -7.76
C TYR A 1016 -22.26 14.32 -8.55
N VAL A 1017 -21.96 15.42 -7.85
CA VAL A 1017 -21.87 16.77 -8.42
C VAL A 1017 -20.50 17.36 -8.09
N ASN A 1018 -19.72 17.65 -9.12
CA ASN A 1018 -18.53 18.47 -9.02
C ASN A 1018 -18.95 19.95 -8.88
N ARG A 1019 -18.44 20.63 -7.86
CA ARG A 1019 -18.79 22.02 -7.48
C ARG A 1019 -17.52 22.86 -7.41
N GLY A 1020 -17.47 23.93 -8.18
CA GLY A 1020 -16.33 24.84 -8.27
C GLY A 1020 -16.42 25.98 -7.25
N PRO A 1021 -15.28 26.60 -6.88
CA PRO A 1021 -15.25 27.75 -5.98
C PRO A 1021 -15.87 29.02 -6.60
N ASP A 1022 -16.04 29.02 -7.92
CA ASP A 1022 -16.72 30.03 -8.73
C ASP A 1022 -18.26 29.82 -8.81
N GLY A 1023 -18.78 28.79 -8.15
CA GLY A 1023 -20.19 28.39 -8.25
C GLY A 1023 -20.51 27.57 -9.50
N SER A 1024 -19.52 27.18 -10.31
CA SER A 1024 -19.75 26.28 -11.45
C SER A 1024 -20.11 24.86 -10.99
N GLU A 1025 -20.98 24.18 -11.74
CA GLU A 1025 -21.43 22.82 -11.39
C GLU A 1025 -21.33 21.84 -12.55
N PHE A 1026 -21.01 20.59 -12.24
CA PHE A 1026 -21.09 19.46 -13.16
C PHE A 1026 -21.54 18.19 -12.43
N ALA A 1027 -22.83 17.87 -12.55
CA ALA A 1027 -23.37 16.56 -12.20
C ALA A 1027 -22.78 15.50 -13.14
N THR A 1028 -22.03 14.54 -12.60
CA THR A 1028 -21.23 13.60 -13.41
C THR A 1028 -22.04 12.40 -13.90
N GLY A 1029 -23.11 12.03 -13.16
CA GLY A 1029 -23.97 10.88 -13.46
C GLY A 1029 -23.67 9.64 -12.62
N GLY A 1030 -22.48 9.55 -12.02
CA GLY A 1030 -22.12 8.50 -11.06
C GLY A 1030 -22.91 8.58 -9.75
N VAL A 1031 -23.03 7.46 -9.03
CA VAL A 1031 -23.55 7.47 -7.65
C VAL A 1031 -22.58 8.22 -6.75
N ALA A 1032 -23.07 9.19 -5.99
CA ALA A 1032 -22.31 9.89 -4.97
C ALA A 1032 -21.97 8.92 -3.83
N VAL A 1033 -20.67 8.76 -3.56
CA VAL A 1033 -20.16 7.91 -2.48
C VAL A 1033 -19.16 8.68 -1.62
N THR A 1034 -18.98 8.24 -0.38
CA THR A 1034 -17.86 8.66 0.46
C THR A 1034 -16.51 8.20 -0.12
N GLY A 1035 -15.41 8.61 0.51
CA GLY A 1035 -14.17 7.81 0.46
C GLY A 1035 -14.40 6.38 0.97
N SER A 1036 -13.36 5.54 0.93
CA SER A 1036 -13.41 4.16 1.44
C SER A 1036 -14.07 4.10 2.84
N PRO A 1037 -15.07 3.23 3.09
CA PRO A 1037 -15.49 2.07 2.28
C PRO A 1037 -16.60 2.33 1.23
N PHE A 1038 -16.77 3.57 0.76
CA PHE A 1038 -17.69 3.93 -0.34
C PHE A 1038 -19.19 3.73 -0.04
N HIS A 1039 -19.65 4.23 1.12
CA HIS A 1039 -21.07 4.36 1.41
C HIS A 1039 -21.73 5.37 0.45
N PRO A 1040 -22.97 5.14 -0.01
CA PRO A 1040 -23.68 6.12 -0.82
C PRO A 1040 -24.12 7.33 0.01
N VAL A 1041 -24.17 8.50 -0.63
CA VAL A 1041 -24.65 9.74 -0.02
C VAL A 1041 -26.13 9.94 -0.33
N ARG A 1042 -26.94 10.07 0.71
CA ARG A 1042 -28.39 10.26 0.66
C ARG A 1042 -28.78 11.70 0.28
N ALA A 1043 -30.05 11.93 -0.04
CA ALA A 1043 -30.59 13.25 -0.41
C ALA A 1043 -30.47 14.32 0.70
N ASP A 1044 -30.29 13.93 1.96
CA ASP A 1044 -30.00 14.83 3.09
C ASP A 1044 -28.49 15.10 3.32
N GLY A 1045 -27.65 14.67 2.37
CA GLY A 1045 -26.20 14.83 2.41
C GLY A 1045 -25.46 13.87 3.35
N ARG A 1046 -26.17 12.95 4.02
CA ARG A 1046 -25.57 11.99 4.97
C ARG A 1046 -25.21 10.68 4.29
N PRO A 1047 -24.10 10.01 4.68
CA PRO A 1047 -23.78 8.68 4.16
C PRO A 1047 -24.71 7.62 4.76
N GLU A 1048 -25.20 6.68 3.95
CA GLU A 1048 -25.88 5.49 4.47
C GLU A 1048 -24.87 4.39 4.84
N LYS A 1049 -24.50 4.34 6.12
CA LYS A 1049 -23.44 3.44 6.62
C LYS A 1049 -23.73 1.95 6.47
N GLY A 1050 -24.99 1.55 6.32
CA GLY A 1050 -25.32 0.14 6.11
C GLY A 1050 -25.23 -0.33 4.65
N VAL A 1051 -24.99 0.59 3.71
CA VAL A 1051 -24.91 0.31 2.28
C VAL A 1051 -23.52 0.67 1.74
N TYR A 1052 -23.05 -0.05 0.73
CA TYR A 1052 -21.77 0.19 0.04
C TYR A 1052 -21.98 0.16 -1.47
N VAL A 1053 -21.23 0.95 -2.25
CA VAL A 1053 -21.35 1.00 -3.71
C VAL A 1053 -19.99 0.88 -4.40
N LEU A 1054 -19.75 -0.24 -5.08
CA LEU A 1054 -18.47 -0.57 -5.70
C LEU A 1054 -18.60 -0.97 -7.18
N GLY A 1055 -17.71 -0.45 -8.02
CA GLY A 1055 -17.66 -0.77 -9.45
C GLY A 1055 -18.44 0.22 -10.30
N ILE A 1056 -19.05 -0.27 -11.37
CA ILE A 1056 -19.71 0.54 -12.42
C ILE A 1056 -20.69 1.60 -11.89
N PRO A 1057 -21.47 1.39 -10.80
CA PRO A 1057 -22.38 2.42 -10.31
C PRO A 1057 -21.68 3.67 -9.74
N SER A 1058 -20.41 3.56 -9.31
CA SER A 1058 -19.58 4.70 -8.89
C SER A 1058 -18.62 5.23 -9.96
N GLU A 1059 -18.75 4.78 -11.22
CA GLU A 1059 -18.09 5.41 -12.37
C GLU A 1059 -18.48 6.90 -12.47
N PHE A 1060 -17.56 7.76 -12.94
CA PHE A 1060 -17.70 9.23 -12.95
C PHE A 1060 -17.80 9.92 -11.57
N THR A 1061 -17.94 9.19 -10.46
CA THR A 1061 -17.53 9.64 -9.12
C THR A 1061 -16.07 9.26 -8.86
N ARG A 1062 -15.74 8.04 -9.30
CA ARG A 1062 -14.40 7.46 -9.41
C ARG A 1062 -14.19 7.05 -10.87
N TRP A 1063 -12.98 7.19 -11.42
CA TRP A 1063 -12.73 6.92 -12.83
C TRP A 1063 -12.23 5.50 -13.09
N PHE A 1064 -12.70 4.89 -14.18
CA PHE A 1064 -12.25 3.60 -14.71
C PHE A 1064 -12.50 2.42 -13.75
N THR A 1065 -13.64 2.47 -13.04
CA THR A 1065 -14.16 1.41 -12.17
C THR A 1065 -14.50 0.12 -12.92
N GLN A 1066 -14.79 0.23 -14.22
CA GLN A 1066 -15.21 -0.83 -15.15
C GLN A 1066 -14.22 -2.03 -15.27
N VAL A 1067 -13.02 -1.93 -14.68
CA VAL A 1067 -12.09 -3.06 -14.55
C VAL A 1067 -12.69 -4.16 -13.66
N GLY A 1068 -12.84 -5.35 -14.23
CA GLY A 1068 -13.37 -6.55 -13.59
C GLY A 1068 -12.32 -7.63 -13.28
N SER A 1069 -11.07 -7.26 -12.95
CA SER A 1069 -9.99 -8.19 -12.58
C SER A 1069 -8.83 -7.50 -11.85
N GLY A 1070 -8.09 -8.24 -11.01
CA GLY A 1070 -6.76 -7.85 -10.52
C GLY A 1070 -5.62 -8.39 -11.40
N ARG A 1071 -4.38 -7.91 -11.17
CA ARG A 1071 -3.13 -8.52 -11.70
C ARG A 1071 -2.54 -9.47 -10.66
N PRO A 1072 -1.98 -10.63 -11.05
CA PRO A 1072 -1.36 -11.57 -10.11
C PRO A 1072 -0.24 -10.94 -9.27
N GLY A 1073 -0.27 -11.18 -7.95
CA GLY A 1073 0.77 -10.76 -7.01
C GLY A 1073 0.78 -9.27 -6.62
N VAL A 1074 -0.16 -8.45 -7.08
CA VAL A 1074 -0.17 -7.00 -6.82
C VAL A 1074 -1.55 -6.52 -6.36
N TRP A 1075 -1.64 -6.01 -5.12
CA TRP A 1075 -2.83 -5.30 -4.63
C TRP A 1075 -2.98 -3.93 -5.30
N GLY A 1076 -3.72 -3.93 -6.42
CA GLY A 1076 -4.35 -2.73 -6.94
C GLY A 1076 -5.67 -2.43 -6.24
N GLU A 1077 -6.24 -1.27 -6.56
CA GLU A 1077 -7.53 -0.79 -6.03
C GLU A 1077 -8.68 -1.78 -6.23
N PHE A 1078 -8.61 -2.67 -7.22
CA PHE A 1078 -9.60 -3.74 -7.40
C PHE A 1078 -9.77 -4.62 -6.15
N ALA A 1079 -8.66 -5.01 -5.50
CA ALA A 1079 -8.68 -5.80 -4.27
C ALA A 1079 -8.84 -4.92 -3.02
N ALA A 1080 -8.11 -3.80 -2.96
CA ALA A 1080 -8.13 -2.92 -1.78
C ALA A 1080 -9.48 -2.25 -1.54
N ASP A 1081 -10.21 -1.85 -2.61
CA ASP A 1081 -11.57 -1.30 -2.48
C ASP A 1081 -12.54 -2.35 -1.89
N ALA A 1082 -12.38 -3.62 -2.28
CA ALA A 1082 -13.24 -4.73 -1.85
C ALA A 1082 -12.90 -5.20 -0.42
N ASP A 1083 -11.62 -5.16 -0.04
CA ASP A 1083 -11.16 -5.50 1.31
C ASP A 1083 -11.67 -4.52 2.36
N ALA A 1084 -11.66 -3.21 2.07
CA ALA A 1084 -12.20 -2.19 2.97
C ALA A 1084 -13.72 -2.29 3.15
N ILE A 1085 -14.46 -2.71 2.11
CA ILE A 1085 -15.89 -3.03 2.22
C ILE A 1085 -16.10 -4.30 3.05
N ALA A 1086 -15.31 -5.35 2.84
CA ALA A 1086 -15.40 -6.58 3.62
C ALA A 1086 -15.08 -6.36 5.11
N GLU A 1087 -14.15 -5.46 5.43
CA GLU A 1087 -13.80 -5.04 6.80
C GLU A 1087 -14.98 -4.38 7.53
N ASP A 1088 -15.52 -3.28 6.97
CA ASP A 1088 -16.59 -2.51 7.63
C ASP A 1088 -17.94 -3.27 7.60
N ALA A 1089 -18.19 -4.08 6.56
CA ALA A 1089 -19.36 -4.94 6.52
C ALA A 1089 -19.32 -6.06 7.56
N LEU A 1090 -18.16 -6.63 7.89
CA LEU A 1090 -18.03 -7.66 8.95
C LEU A 1090 -18.00 -7.08 10.37
N HIS A 1091 -17.75 -5.78 10.54
CA HIS A 1091 -17.65 -5.15 11.87
C HIS A 1091 -18.85 -5.49 12.78
N GLY A 1092 -20.09 -5.39 12.27
CA GLY A 1092 -21.28 -5.69 13.06
C GLY A 1092 -21.51 -7.19 13.34
N ALA A 1093 -20.79 -8.09 12.65
CA ALA A 1093 -20.80 -9.52 12.98
C ALA A 1093 -19.98 -9.82 14.26
N HIS A 1094 -19.11 -8.90 14.68
CA HIS A 1094 -18.27 -9.03 15.87
C HIS A 1094 -18.85 -8.36 17.13
N GLU A 1095 -19.98 -7.65 17.03
CA GLU A 1095 -20.64 -6.98 18.16
C GLU A 1095 -21.72 -7.88 18.79
N GLY A 1096 -21.75 -7.98 20.12
CA GLY A 1096 -22.92 -8.50 20.86
C GLY A 1096 -22.72 -9.64 21.87
N THR A 1097 -21.52 -10.18 22.11
CA THR A 1097 -21.29 -11.22 23.14
C THR A 1097 -19.85 -11.21 23.67
N PRO A 1098 -19.60 -11.39 24.98
CA PRO A 1098 -18.25 -11.52 25.53
C PRO A 1098 -17.49 -12.71 24.92
N ALA A 1099 -16.25 -12.47 24.50
CA ALA A 1099 -15.44 -13.51 23.85
C ALA A 1099 -15.07 -14.63 24.82
N THR A 1100 -15.69 -15.81 24.63
CA THR A 1100 -15.21 -17.05 25.24
C THR A 1100 -13.95 -17.49 24.49
N PRO A 1101 -12.77 -17.58 25.14
CA PRO A 1101 -11.50 -17.74 24.43
C PRO A 1101 -11.30 -19.18 23.94
N LEU A 1102 -10.98 -19.34 22.65
CA LEU A 1102 -10.29 -20.54 22.16
C LEU A 1102 -8.80 -20.46 22.57
N PRO A 1103 -8.17 -21.59 22.97
CA PRO A 1103 -6.80 -21.56 23.48
C PRO A 1103 -5.78 -21.52 22.33
N GLY A 1104 -4.93 -20.48 22.31
CA GLY A 1104 -3.75 -20.43 21.43
C GLY A 1104 -3.26 -19.01 21.14
N VAL A 1105 -4.11 -18.16 20.55
CA VAL A 1105 -3.70 -16.85 20.02
C VAL A 1105 -4.61 -15.74 20.53
N LEU A 1106 -4.05 -14.83 21.34
CA LEU A 1106 -4.76 -13.65 21.85
C LEU A 1106 -4.36 -12.37 21.10
N LEU A 1107 -5.16 -12.07 20.07
CA LEU A 1107 -5.58 -10.72 19.71
C LEU A 1107 -7.05 -10.59 20.14
N GLY A 1108 -7.43 -9.51 20.80
CA GLY A 1108 -8.77 -9.36 21.38
C GLY A 1108 -9.86 -8.99 20.37
N PRO A 1109 -11.16 -9.05 20.75
CA PRO A 1109 -12.28 -8.59 19.91
C PRO A 1109 -12.05 -7.16 19.41
N ARG A 1110 -11.61 -6.28 20.30
CA ARG A 1110 -10.39 -5.51 20.13
C ARG A 1110 -10.62 -4.20 19.36
N TRP A 1111 -10.93 -4.28 18.04
CA TRP A 1111 -10.44 -3.28 17.04
C TRP A 1111 -11.32 -2.82 15.89
N HIS A 1112 -12.50 -3.39 15.65
CA HIS A 1112 -13.28 -2.92 14.49
C HIS A 1112 -14.04 -1.61 14.77
N ALA A 1113 -14.21 -1.22 16.05
CA ALA A 1113 -15.07 -0.11 16.49
C ALA A 1113 -14.58 1.32 16.16
N THR A 1114 -13.45 1.77 16.70
CA THR A 1114 -13.10 3.22 16.72
C THR A 1114 -12.49 3.75 15.42
N LEU A 1115 -12.68 3.08 14.28
CA LEU A 1115 -12.39 3.62 12.95
C LEU A 1115 -13.65 4.13 12.21
N SER A 1116 -14.85 3.83 12.70
CA SER A 1116 -16.11 4.06 11.95
C SER A 1116 -17.10 5.05 12.59
N ALA A 1117 -16.66 6.09 13.32
CA ALA A 1117 -17.50 7.17 13.88
C ALA A 1117 -16.99 8.60 13.51
N PRO A 1118 -17.86 9.57 13.16
CA PRO A 1118 -17.43 10.89 12.66
C PRO A 1118 -17.50 12.02 13.70
N ASP A 1119 -16.63 13.03 13.56
CA ASP A 1119 -16.75 14.32 14.24
C ASP A 1119 -18.06 15.04 13.88
N LYS A 1120 -18.62 15.79 14.84
CA LYS A 1120 -19.77 16.66 14.61
C LYS A 1120 -19.76 17.88 15.55
N GLU A 1121 -19.98 19.05 14.95
CA GLU A 1121 -20.29 20.36 15.55
C GLU A 1121 -19.47 20.84 16.78
N ARG A 1122 -18.65 21.88 16.55
CA ARG A 1122 -18.50 22.96 17.53
C ARG A 1122 -19.50 24.06 17.20
N ASP A 1123 -20.31 24.43 18.18
CA ASP A 1123 -20.83 25.80 18.32
C ASP A 1123 -20.07 26.49 19.47
N HIS A 1124 -19.98 27.83 19.40
CA HIS A 1124 -19.14 28.74 20.20
C HIS A 1124 -17.70 28.96 19.69
#